data_AF-A0A7W5TTL1-F1
#
_entry.id   AF-A0A7W5TTL1-F1
#
_cell.length_a   1.000
_cell.length_b   1.000
_cell.length_c   1.000
_cell.angle_alpha   90.00
_cell.angle_beta   90.00
_cell.angle_gamma   90.00
#
_symmetry.space_group_name_H-M   'P 1'
#
loop_
_entity.id
_entity.type
_entity.pdbx_description
1 polymer ?
#
loop_
_entity_poly.entity_id
_entity_poly.type
_entity_poly.pdbx_seq_one_letter_code
_entity_poly.pdbx_strand_id
1 'polypeptide(L)'
;MSHDRLTPELLTLEEVFEENSATYTIPVYQRNYAWRAEQIEQLLSDVHDAASNGEARYFLGNLVVTERKTGDKYDYEVIDGQQRLTTLYLLLAILDQYSEHSYQKHWDRLRYESRPRATAALRRVVNASSSGPTWAPEEAVNEDPGIHEGYNVIRQYMQQHYRLRDEEARKQFADYLRFHVTVVRASLPVNTDLNRYFEIMNTRGQQLDQVDIVKARLMSHLPDAEQETFGWLWSACAEMDSYVQMSLTRNDPALRTEIFGSDWQWLVLRDFSELVAKRLPPGSSSRAAKQLTRTMSLCEALSVYGTVGEPPPEDEPDNMRFRSTIQFPFFLLHVLKVHQESGSSADGQLDDKRLIMFFEQAVQSQPREHRAEWVRRFGYRLLRLRVFFDAFILKRQYTGGTAEEDGDWSLQRLLRGRARPGKSSASPRYLHSFQPSTAEDDDSLPNNSVDLDVLLLQSMLRVTYTAPRTMHWITRVLEKLDATEDPGLITSAEVGMVLRSYARMRVRDAYPAGPNEPTGFEIERIVFTYLDYLLLREDQKTNFRFGFRNSIEHFSPQGQDQEQTGDFASRENLNLLGNLALVTVGANSKFSNNSPLAKALNYKGAIQAQSPKLQLMAQITERHNKWDDDLLTRHHGDMVALLRQDLAAREITNLGD
;
A
#
# COMPACT_ATOMS: atom_id res chain seq x y z
N MET A 1 -9.48 39.03 -30.04
CA MET A 1 -8.48 37.96 -30.22
C MET A 1 -9.04 36.71 -29.53
N SER A 2 -8.99 35.55 -30.17
CA SER A 2 -9.69 34.33 -29.72
C SER A 2 -9.08 33.81 -28.41
N HIS A 3 -9.82 33.86 -27.30
CA HIS A 3 -9.40 33.41 -25.96
C HIS A 3 -9.35 31.87 -25.79
N ASP A 4 -9.64 31.10 -26.85
CA ASP A 4 -9.74 29.62 -26.83
C ASP A 4 -8.60 28.89 -27.58
N ARG A 5 -7.45 29.52 -27.82
CA ARG A 5 -6.33 28.85 -28.51
C ARG A 5 -5.26 28.37 -27.51
N LEU A 6 -4.89 27.10 -27.62
CA LEU A 6 -3.64 26.57 -27.08
C LEU A 6 -2.48 27.37 -27.68
N THR A 7 -1.63 27.95 -26.85
CA THR A 7 -0.39 28.63 -27.26
C THR A 7 0.80 27.75 -26.88
N PRO A 8 1.18 26.76 -27.72
CA PRO A 8 2.38 25.98 -27.48
C PRO A 8 3.63 26.82 -27.77
N GLU A 9 4.52 26.89 -26.80
CA GLU A 9 5.81 27.55 -26.93
C GLU A 9 6.91 26.49 -26.80
N LEU A 10 7.80 26.40 -27.79
CA LEU A 10 8.98 25.54 -27.69
C LEU A 10 10.07 26.32 -26.96
N LEU A 11 10.43 25.87 -25.76
CA LEU A 11 11.37 26.52 -24.87
C LEU A 11 12.53 25.58 -24.56
N THR A 12 13.74 26.12 -24.51
CA THR A 12 14.91 25.51 -23.88
C THR A 12 14.76 25.51 -22.37
N LEU A 13 15.53 24.67 -21.65
CA LEU A 13 15.50 24.71 -20.19
C LEU A 13 15.96 26.04 -19.62
N GLU A 14 16.86 26.74 -20.33
CA GLU A 14 17.22 28.11 -19.99
C GLU A 14 16.01 29.05 -19.97
N GLU A 15 15.22 29.04 -21.05
CA GLU A 15 14.04 29.90 -21.19
C GLU A 15 12.91 29.51 -20.22
N VAL A 16 12.81 28.23 -19.84
CA VAL A 16 11.86 27.76 -18.83
C VAL A 16 12.15 28.42 -17.47
N PHE A 17 13.41 28.52 -17.04
CA PHE A 17 13.79 28.94 -15.68
C PHE A 17 14.49 30.31 -15.58
N GLU A 18 14.42 31.17 -16.61
CA GLU A 18 15.07 32.49 -16.64
C GLU A 18 14.57 33.51 -15.58
N GLU A 19 15.41 34.50 -15.23
CA GLU A 19 15.19 35.47 -14.16
C GLU A 19 13.94 36.39 -14.33
N ASN A 20 13.47 36.59 -15.57
CA ASN A 20 12.20 37.28 -15.86
C ASN A 20 11.07 36.33 -16.30
N SER A 21 11.30 35.01 -16.20
CA SER A 21 10.35 33.98 -16.60
C SER A 21 9.30 33.72 -15.52
N ALA A 22 8.43 32.75 -15.79
CA ALA A 22 7.36 32.36 -14.90
C ALA A 22 7.83 31.47 -13.74
N THR A 23 7.07 31.48 -12.64
CA THR A 23 7.20 30.46 -11.58
C THR A 23 6.34 29.26 -11.93
N TYR A 24 6.80 28.05 -11.63
CA TYR A 24 6.02 26.82 -11.76
C TYR A 24 5.58 26.32 -10.38
N THR A 25 4.27 26.24 -10.19
CA THR A 25 3.66 25.73 -8.97
C THR A 25 3.11 24.33 -9.23
N ILE A 26 3.60 23.33 -8.49
CA ILE A 26 3.01 22.01 -8.45
C ILE A 26 1.80 22.06 -7.50
N PRO A 27 0.56 21.93 -8.02
CA PRO A 27 -0.66 22.09 -7.23
C PRO A 27 -0.92 20.88 -6.31
N VAL A 28 -1.80 21.08 -5.33
CA VAL A 28 -2.12 20.11 -4.26
C VAL A 28 -2.57 18.74 -4.78
N TYR A 29 -3.21 18.69 -5.95
CA TYR A 29 -3.74 17.48 -6.56
C TYR A 29 -2.70 16.65 -7.33
N GLN A 30 -1.47 17.14 -7.50
CA GLN A 30 -0.39 16.40 -8.16
C GLN A 30 0.36 15.50 -7.17
N ARG A 31 0.79 14.30 -7.55
CA ARG A 31 1.53 13.36 -6.67
C ARG A 31 2.90 13.88 -6.20
N ASN A 32 3.49 13.28 -5.16
CA ASN A 32 4.87 13.57 -4.73
C ASN A 32 5.88 13.24 -5.82
N TYR A 33 7.10 13.77 -5.71
CA TYR A 33 8.20 13.34 -6.56
C TYR A 33 8.52 11.86 -6.29
N ALA A 34 8.34 11.04 -7.32
CA ALA A 34 8.33 9.58 -7.22
C ALA A 34 9.27 8.91 -8.24
N TRP A 35 9.94 9.68 -9.11
CA TRP A 35 10.99 9.12 -9.96
C TRP A 35 12.14 8.58 -9.10
N ARG A 36 12.62 7.41 -9.50
CA ARG A 36 13.70 6.64 -8.88
C ARG A 36 14.80 6.36 -9.91
N ALA A 37 15.83 5.61 -9.50
CA ALA A 37 17.01 5.31 -10.31
C ALA A 37 16.70 5.03 -11.78
N GLU A 38 15.83 4.04 -12.05
CA GLU A 38 15.48 3.65 -13.42
C GLU A 38 15.02 4.82 -14.31
N GLN A 39 14.08 5.65 -13.86
CA GLN A 39 13.56 6.76 -14.70
C GLN A 39 14.54 7.91 -14.82
N ILE A 40 15.28 8.20 -13.75
CA ILE A 40 16.27 9.29 -13.71
C ILE A 40 17.46 8.94 -14.60
N GLU A 41 17.98 7.72 -14.49
CA GLU A 41 19.10 7.21 -15.29
C GLU A 41 18.74 7.11 -16.76
N GLN A 42 17.51 6.67 -17.09
CA GLN A 42 17.03 6.68 -18.47
C GLN A 42 17.04 8.09 -19.06
N LEU A 43 16.46 9.08 -18.35
CA LEU A 43 16.47 10.47 -18.80
C LEU A 43 17.90 11.00 -19.02
N LEU A 44 18.80 10.71 -18.08
CA LEU A 44 20.19 11.11 -18.14
C LEU A 44 20.93 10.46 -19.32
N SER A 45 20.70 9.16 -19.56
CA SER A 45 21.26 8.44 -20.70
C SER A 45 20.78 9.03 -22.02
N ASP A 46 19.48 9.28 -22.17
CA ASP A 46 18.90 9.80 -23.41
C ASP A 46 19.45 11.19 -23.76
N VAL A 47 19.52 12.10 -22.78
CA VAL A 47 20.09 13.45 -22.98
C VAL A 47 21.58 13.37 -23.32
N HIS A 48 22.31 12.45 -22.67
CA HIS A 48 23.74 12.28 -22.91
C HIS A 48 24.03 11.69 -24.29
N ASP A 49 23.24 10.71 -24.73
CA ASP A 49 23.36 10.12 -26.06
C ASP A 49 23.05 11.18 -27.14
N ALA A 50 22.02 12.01 -26.95
CA ALA A 50 21.71 13.11 -27.85
C ALA A 50 22.85 14.15 -27.94
N ALA A 51 23.46 14.49 -26.80
CA ALA A 51 24.63 15.36 -26.74
C ALA A 51 25.82 14.75 -27.50
N SER A 52 26.10 13.47 -27.28
CA SER A 52 27.24 12.75 -27.86
C SER A 52 27.09 12.52 -29.37
N ASN A 53 25.85 12.34 -29.84
CA ASN A 53 25.52 12.19 -31.25
C ASN A 53 25.54 13.52 -32.01
N GLY A 54 25.78 14.65 -31.33
CA GLY A 54 25.77 15.99 -31.93
C GLY A 54 24.39 16.43 -32.40
N GLU A 55 23.31 15.94 -31.77
CA GLU A 55 21.96 16.33 -32.11
C GLU A 55 21.72 17.81 -31.78
N ALA A 56 21.24 18.59 -32.74
CA ALA A 56 21.07 20.03 -32.56
C ALA A 56 20.13 20.40 -31.41
N ARG A 57 19.11 19.57 -31.14
CA ARG A 57 18.15 19.72 -30.03
C ARG A 57 17.60 18.35 -29.61
N TYR A 58 17.50 18.12 -28.30
CA TYR A 58 16.79 16.97 -27.73
C TYR A 58 15.39 17.40 -27.28
N PHE A 59 14.36 16.72 -27.78
CA PHE A 59 12.97 17.03 -27.41
C PHE A 59 12.52 16.15 -26.26
N LEU A 60 12.31 16.74 -25.09
CA LEU A 60 11.95 16.02 -23.88
C LEU A 60 10.45 15.71 -23.76
N GLY A 61 9.61 16.47 -24.47
CA GLY A 61 8.16 16.33 -24.45
C GLY A 61 7.43 17.61 -24.05
N ASN A 62 6.15 17.43 -23.69
CA ASN A 62 5.25 18.53 -23.36
C ASN A 62 5.24 18.82 -21.85
N LEU A 63 5.17 20.10 -21.50
CA LEU A 63 4.87 20.62 -20.17
C LEU A 63 3.54 21.37 -20.25
N VAL A 64 2.53 20.87 -19.57
CA VAL A 64 1.18 21.45 -19.66
C VAL A 64 0.93 22.26 -18.43
N VAL A 65 0.51 23.50 -18.62
CA VAL A 65 0.31 24.46 -17.54
C VAL A 65 -1.01 25.20 -17.68
N THR A 66 -1.49 25.76 -16.59
CA THR A 66 -2.49 26.83 -16.62
C THR A 66 -1.95 28.07 -15.92
N GLU A 67 -2.29 29.24 -16.44
CA GLU A 67 -1.82 30.52 -15.92
C GLU A 67 -2.62 30.92 -14.66
N ARG A 68 -1.93 31.07 -13.53
CA ARG A 68 -2.46 31.64 -12.30
C ARG A 68 -2.15 33.13 -12.27
N LYS A 69 -3.18 33.97 -12.23
CA LYS A 69 -2.99 35.43 -12.13
C LYS A 69 -2.43 35.82 -10.76
N THR A 70 -1.18 36.26 -10.72
CA THR A 70 -0.52 36.75 -9.51
C THR A 70 0.24 38.04 -9.77
N GLY A 71 -0.47 39.17 -9.85
CA GLY A 71 0.16 40.50 -10.06
C GLY A 71 0.91 40.62 -11.40
N ASP A 72 2.08 41.27 -11.38
CA ASP A 72 2.94 41.50 -12.57
C ASP A 72 3.85 40.32 -12.95
N LYS A 73 3.76 39.17 -12.25
CA LYS A 73 4.58 37.98 -12.53
C LYS A 73 3.72 36.82 -13.03
N TYR A 74 4.21 36.13 -14.06
CA TYR A 74 3.59 34.90 -14.56
C TYR A 74 3.80 33.76 -13.56
N ASP A 75 2.72 33.15 -13.08
CA ASP A 75 2.74 31.90 -12.30
C ASP A 75 1.99 30.83 -13.07
N TYR A 76 2.63 29.70 -13.30
CA TYR A 76 2.08 28.55 -14.03
C TYR A 76 1.85 27.41 -13.07
N GLU A 77 0.60 27.00 -12.96
CA GLU A 77 0.24 25.75 -12.32
C GLU A 77 0.55 24.58 -13.26
N VAL A 78 1.33 23.60 -12.79
CA VAL A 78 1.74 22.45 -13.61
C VAL A 78 0.66 21.37 -13.59
N ILE A 79 0.08 21.11 -14.77
CA ILE A 79 -0.97 20.13 -15.00
C ILE A 79 -0.38 18.77 -15.41
N ASP A 80 0.67 18.77 -16.23
CA ASP A 80 1.37 17.56 -16.66
C ASP A 80 2.87 17.81 -16.84
N GLY A 81 3.70 16.78 -16.64
CA GLY A 81 5.15 16.86 -16.73
C GLY A 81 5.86 17.18 -15.41
N GLN A 82 5.15 17.17 -14.28
CA GLN A 82 5.70 17.55 -12.97
C GLN A 82 6.92 16.73 -12.52
N GLN A 83 6.97 15.42 -12.79
CA GLN A 83 8.10 14.56 -12.40
C GLN A 83 9.35 14.94 -13.19
N ARG A 84 9.21 15.02 -14.53
CA ARG A 84 10.26 15.50 -15.43
C ARG A 84 10.74 16.89 -15.03
N LEU A 85 9.83 17.84 -14.81
CA LEU A 85 10.18 19.21 -14.43
C LEU A 85 10.96 19.25 -13.12
N THR A 86 10.58 18.43 -12.14
CA THR A 86 11.30 18.33 -10.86
C THR A 86 12.69 17.71 -11.06
N THR A 87 12.83 16.63 -11.83
CA THR A 87 14.14 16.03 -12.12
C THR A 87 15.07 17.01 -12.86
N LEU A 88 14.54 17.75 -13.84
CA LEU A 88 15.29 18.79 -14.55
C LEU A 88 15.75 19.91 -13.64
N TYR A 89 14.88 20.33 -12.71
CA TYR A 89 15.23 21.31 -11.70
C TYR A 89 16.41 20.83 -10.83
N LEU A 90 16.36 19.57 -10.37
CA LEU A 90 17.46 18.96 -9.61
C LEU A 90 18.75 18.83 -10.43
N LEU A 91 18.64 18.49 -11.72
CA LEU A 91 19.78 18.41 -12.63
C LEU A 91 20.47 19.77 -12.78
N LEU A 92 19.70 20.83 -13.02
CA LEU A 92 20.23 22.19 -13.11
C LEU A 92 20.91 22.61 -11.81
N ALA A 93 20.32 22.28 -10.66
CA ALA A 93 20.92 22.57 -9.36
C ALA A 93 22.27 21.86 -9.16
N ILE A 94 22.41 20.61 -9.63
CA ILE A 94 23.67 19.85 -9.54
C ILE A 94 24.69 20.37 -10.54
N LEU A 95 24.27 20.71 -11.76
CA LEU A 95 25.17 21.09 -12.84
C LEU A 95 25.64 22.54 -12.75
N ASP A 96 24.93 23.38 -11.99
CA ASP A 96 25.34 24.74 -11.68
C ASP A 96 26.79 24.81 -11.17
N GLN A 97 27.19 23.86 -10.33
CA GLN A 97 28.54 23.79 -9.75
C GLN A 97 29.67 23.56 -10.78
N TYR A 98 29.34 23.14 -12.01
CA TYR A 98 30.30 22.88 -13.08
C TYR A 98 30.31 23.99 -14.15
N SER A 99 29.44 24.98 -14.02
CA SER A 99 29.36 26.11 -14.96
C SER A 99 30.33 27.22 -14.55
N GLU A 100 30.98 27.88 -15.53
CA GLU A 100 31.90 29.00 -15.25
C GLU A 100 31.19 30.26 -14.72
N HIS A 101 29.86 30.32 -14.84
CA HIS A 101 29.01 31.41 -14.37
C HIS A 101 27.89 30.84 -13.50
N SER A 102 27.93 31.12 -12.18
CA SER A 102 26.90 30.66 -11.24
C SER A 102 25.49 30.95 -11.76
N TYR A 103 24.77 29.88 -12.09
CA TYR A 103 23.44 29.82 -12.64
C TYR A 103 22.38 29.93 -11.53
N GLN A 104 22.39 31.06 -10.82
CA GLN A 104 21.41 31.36 -9.75
C GLN A 104 19.99 31.65 -10.28
N LYS A 105 19.79 31.65 -11.60
CA LYS A 105 18.57 32.12 -12.26
C LYS A 105 17.33 31.23 -12.01
N HIS A 106 17.54 29.93 -11.82
CA HIS A 106 16.47 28.95 -11.63
C HIS A 106 15.98 28.81 -10.17
N TRP A 107 16.59 29.53 -9.21
CA TRP A 107 16.26 29.42 -7.80
C TRP A 107 14.82 29.91 -7.53
N ASP A 108 14.09 29.22 -6.65
CA ASP A 108 12.69 29.50 -6.31
C ASP A 108 11.68 29.46 -7.49
N ARG A 109 12.08 28.96 -8.67
CA ARG A 109 11.21 28.86 -9.85
C ARG A 109 10.30 27.63 -9.87
N LEU A 110 10.52 26.67 -8.97
CA LEU A 110 9.68 25.49 -8.80
C LEU A 110 9.27 25.37 -7.33
N ARG A 111 7.98 25.25 -7.06
CA ARG A 111 7.44 25.11 -5.69
C ARG A 111 6.27 24.15 -5.63
N TYR A 112 6.00 23.60 -4.45
CA TYR A 112 4.84 22.75 -4.18
C TYR A 112 3.86 23.45 -3.22
N GLU A 113 2.62 23.65 -3.65
CA GLU A 113 1.63 24.52 -2.99
C GLU A 113 1.25 24.10 -1.56
N SER A 114 1.09 22.81 -1.30
CA SER A 114 0.78 22.27 0.05
C SER A 114 1.83 21.28 0.55
N ARG A 115 3.07 21.43 0.07
CA ARG A 115 4.19 20.58 0.50
C ARG A 115 5.40 21.44 0.85
N PRO A 116 5.39 22.06 2.04
CA PRO A 116 6.50 22.89 2.49
C PRO A 116 7.81 22.10 2.57
N ARG A 117 7.75 20.80 2.91
CA ARG A 117 8.91 19.89 2.96
C ARG A 117 9.57 19.66 1.60
N ALA A 118 8.78 19.52 0.54
CA ALA A 118 9.30 19.34 -0.82
C ALA A 118 9.91 20.65 -1.35
N THR A 119 9.25 21.78 -1.10
CA THR A 119 9.80 23.11 -1.45
C THR A 119 11.07 23.43 -0.66
N ALA A 120 11.13 23.06 0.62
CA ALA A 120 12.33 23.19 1.45
C ALA A 120 13.48 22.31 0.93
N ALA A 121 13.20 21.04 0.58
CA ALA A 121 14.18 20.14 -0.02
C ALA A 121 14.77 20.71 -1.33
N LEU A 122 13.93 21.25 -2.22
CA LEU A 122 14.38 21.90 -3.46
C LEU A 122 15.34 23.07 -3.17
N ARG A 123 14.97 23.94 -2.22
CA ARG A 123 15.81 25.08 -1.82
C ARG A 123 17.15 24.65 -1.22
N ARG A 124 17.14 23.61 -0.38
CA ARG A 124 18.37 23.09 0.25
C ARG A 124 19.30 22.49 -0.79
N VAL A 125 18.78 21.68 -1.70
CA VAL A 125 19.55 21.10 -2.82
C VAL A 125 20.26 22.18 -3.62
N VAL A 126 19.55 23.27 -3.93
CA VAL A 126 20.10 24.42 -4.66
C VAL A 126 21.18 25.16 -3.86
N ASN A 127 20.95 25.38 -2.56
CA ASN A 127 21.92 26.03 -1.68
C ASN A 127 23.18 25.18 -1.44
N ALA A 128 23.03 23.85 -1.35
CA ALA A 128 24.13 22.91 -1.13
C ALA A 128 25.14 22.92 -2.29
N SER A 129 24.68 23.14 -3.52
CA SER A 129 25.54 23.29 -4.70
C SER A 129 26.42 24.55 -4.66
N SER A 130 26.10 25.54 -3.82
CA SER A 130 26.80 26.84 -3.77
C SER A 130 27.89 26.95 -2.69
N SER A 131 27.93 26.05 -1.71
CA SER A 131 28.78 26.23 -0.49
C SER A 131 29.66 25.04 -0.10
N GLY A 132 29.70 23.98 -0.92
CA GLY A 132 30.42 22.75 -0.57
C GLY A 132 29.69 21.95 0.53
N PRO A 133 29.87 20.61 0.59
CA PRO A 133 28.97 19.75 1.34
C PRO A 133 29.34 19.78 2.83
N THR A 134 28.65 20.60 3.61
CA THR A 134 28.50 20.33 5.05
C THR A 134 27.09 19.80 5.25
N TRP A 135 26.91 18.50 4.99
CA TRP A 135 25.67 17.80 5.27
C TRP A 135 25.60 17.61 6.79
N ALA A 136 25.06 18.58 7.52
CA ALA A 136 24.71 18.38 8.92
C ALA A 136 23.50 17.41 8.94
N PRO A 137 23.62 16.19 9.49
CA PRO A 137 22.54 15.20 9.46
C PRO A 137 21.27 15.68 10.17
N GLU A 138 21.42 16.52 11.19
CA GLU A 138 20.35 16.87 12.13
C GLU A 138 19.20 17.72 11.53
N GLU A 139 19.39 18.34 10.36
CA GLU A 139 18.35 19.18 9.72
C GLU A 139 17.57 18.50 8.59
N ALA A 140 18.01 17.32 8.10
CA ALA A 140 17.34 16.59 7.02
C ALA A 140 16.03 15.91 7.44
N VAL A 141 15.80 15.80 8.76
CA VAL A 141 14.70 15.04 9.38
C VAL A 141 13.30 15.58 9.02
N ASN A 142 13.19 16.82 8.52
CA ASN A 142 11.90 17.47 8.21
C ASN A 142 11.69 17.83 6.73
N GLU A 143 12.41 17.21 5.78
CA GLU A 143 12.28 17.51 4.34
C GLU A 143 11.79 16.31 3.51
N ASP A 144 11.40 16.50 2.25
CA ASP A 144 10.83 15.42 1.41
C ASP A 144 11.93 14.40 1.02
N PRO A 145 11.82 13.12 1.42
CA PRO A 145 12.86 12.12 1.16
C PRO A 145 12.97 11.76 -0.33
N GLY A 146 11.88 11.85 -1.10
CA GLY A 146 11.90 11.54 -2.53
C GLY A 146 12.76 12.52 -3.32
N ILE A 147 12.72 13.81 -2.96
CA ILE A 147 13.57 14.84 -3.58
C ILE A 147 15.05 14.57 -3.29
N HIS A 148 15.39 14.21 -2.05
CA HIS A 148 16.76 13.87 -1.64
C HIS A 148 17.27 12.61 -2.33
N GLU A 149 16.44 11.57 -2.41
CA GLU A 149 16.75 10.34 -3.12
C GLU A 149 17.02 10.61 -4.60
N GLY A 150 16.17 11.39 -5.26
CA GLY A 150 16.38 11.80 -6.65
C GLY A 150 17.68 12.58 -6.84
N TYR A 151 17.97 13.55 -5.97
CA TYR A 151 19.22 14.29 -5.98
C TYR A 151 20.44 13.37 -5.82
N ASN A 152 20.38 12.43 -4.89
CA ASN A 152 21.46 11.47 -4.64
C ASN A 152 21.69 10.53 -5.82
N VAL A 153 20.62 10.03 -6.45
CA VAL A 153 20.71 9.23 -7.68
C VAL A 153 21.41 10.01 -8.78
N ILE A 154 20.99 11.25 -9.06
CA ILE A 154 21.61 12.09 -10.08
C ILE A 154 23.09 12.30 -9.76
N ARG A 155 23.41 12.63 -8.50
CA ARG A 155 24.80 12.85 -8.07
C ARG A 155 25.65 11.59 -8.22
N GLN A 156 25.15 10.43 -7.82
CA GLN A 156 25.83 9.15 -7.97
C GLN A 156 26.06 8.83 -9.45
N TYR A 157 25.05 9.03 -10.29
CA TYR A 157 25.17 8.86 -11.74
C TYR A 157 26.27 9.76 -12.31
N MET A 158 26.28 11.06 -11.99
CA MET A 158 27.31 12.00 -12.45
C MET A 158 28.73 11.63 -11.99
N GLN A 159 28.87 10.97 -10.84
CA GLN A 159 30.17 10.55 -10.29
C GLN A 159 30.66 9.21 -10.86
N GLN A 160 29.75 8.25 -11.03
CA GLN A 160 30.08 6.86 -11.38
C GLN A 160 30.08 6.63 -12.90
N HIS A 161 29.27 7.38 -13.64
CA HIS A 161 29.09 7.13 -15.06
C HIS A 161 30.37 7.45 -15.84
N TYR A 162 30.91 6.44 -16.52
CA TYR A 162 32.23 6.50 -17.15
C TYR A 162 32.35 7.60 -18.22
N ARG A 163 31.21 8.03 -18.79
CA ARG A 163 31.12 9.08 -19.82
C ARG A 163 31.04 10.51 -19.28
N LEU A 164 30.99 10.70 -17.96
CA LEU A 164 30.92 12.01 -17.28
C LEU A 164 32.06 12.15 -16.24
N ARG A 165 33.20 11.51 -16.50
CA ARG A 165 34.31 11.39 -15.54
C ARG A 165 35.17 12.64 -15.42
N ASP A 166 35.36 13.36 -16.52
CA ASP A 166 36.13 14.60 -16.57
C ASP A 166 35.24 15.84 -16.54
N GLU A 167 35.81 16.94 -16.07
CA GLU A 167 35.11 18.21 -15.89
C GLU A 167 34.58 18.76 -17.21
N GLU A 168 35.31 18.54 -18.31
CA GLU A 168 34.93 18.99 -19.65
C GLU A 168 33.67 18.27 -20.16
N ALA A 169 33.58 16.93 -19.99
CA ALA A 169 32.37 16.19 -20.34
C ALA A 169 31.14 16.64 -19.51
N ARG A 170 31.33 17.02 -18.24
CA ARG A 170 30.25 17.56 -17.40
C ARG A 170 29.82 18.96 -17.85
N LYS A 171 30.76 19.81 -18.26
CA LYS A 171 30.47 21.13 -18.86
C LYS A 171 29.66 20.97 -20.15
N GLN A 172 30.11 20.10 -21.06
CA GLN A 172 29.41 19.83 -22.32
C GLN A 172 27.98 19.29 -22.08
N PHE A 173 27.81 18.38 -21.11
CA PHE A 173 26.49 17.88 -20.74
C PHE A 173 25.60 18.98 -20.14
N ALA A 174 26.15 19.85 -19.29
CA ALA A 174 25.43 20.97 -18.69
C ALA A 174 24.97 21.99 -19.74
N ASP A 175 25.85 22.37 -20.66
CA ASP A 175 25.52 23.28 -21.76
C ASP A 175 24.47 22.67 -22.70
N TYR A 176 24.59 21.38 -22.99
CA TYR A 176 23.59 20.66 -23.79
C TYR A 176 22.22 20.65 -23.10
N LEU A 177 22.18 20.30 -21.81
CA LEU A 177 20.95 20.31 -21.03
C LEU A 177 20.29 21.70 -21.03
N ARG A 178 21.08 22.76 -20.87
CA ARG A 178 20.57 24.13 -20.75
C ARG A 178 20.07 24.71 -22.07
N PHE A 179 20.84 24.57 -23.14
CA PHE A 179 20.62 25.27 -24.41
C PHE A 179 20.03 24.40 -25.53
N HIS A 180 20.14 23.07 -25.42
CA HIS A 180 19.76 22.13 -26.48
C HIS A 180 18.62 21.18 -26.08
N VAL A 181 18.34 20.98 -24.79
CA VAL A 181 17.12 20.27 -24.36
C VAL A 181 15.93 21.21 -24.41
N THR A 182 14.89 20.80 -25.14
CA THR A 182 13.69 21.59 -25.38
C THR A 182 12.42 20.90 -24.88
N VAL A 183 11.49 21.71 -24.39
CA VAL A 183 10.18 21.34 -23.87
C VAL A 183 9.13 22.20 -24.55
N VAL A 184 7.99 21.62 -24.93
CA VAL A 184 6.84 22.40 -25.41
C VAL A 184 5.96 22.76 -24.22
N ARG A 185 5.96 24.03 -23.82
CA ARG A 185 5.02 24.55 -22.82
C ARG A 185 3.68 24.84 -23.49
N ALA A 186 2.65 24.08 -23.14
CA ALA A 186 1.29 24.30 -23.62
C ALA A 186 0.45 24.91 -22.49
N SER A 187 0.03 26.18 -22.67
CA SER A 187 -0.89 26.83 -21.74
C SER A 187 -2.34 26.48 -22.08
N LEU A 188 -3.06 25.90 -21.11
CA LEU A 188 -4.48 25.65 -21.20
C LEU A 188 -5.26 26.95 -20.93
N PRO A 189 -6.29 27.27 -21.73
CA PRO A 189 -7.21 28.37 -21.43
C PRO A 189 -7.77 28.26 -20.00
N VAL A 190 -7.98 29.40 -19.33
CA VAL A 190 -8.44 29.48 -17.93
C VAL A 190 -9.77 28.74 -17.68
N ASN A 191 -10.62 28.64 -18.71
CA ASN A 191 -11.91 27.94 -18.65
C ASN A 191 -11.85 26.47 -19.11
N THR A 192 -10.65 25.90 -19.27
CA THR A 192 -10.51 24.51 -19.67
C THR A 192 -10.99 23.60 -18.56
N ASP A 193 -11.92 22.70 -18.88
CA ASP A 193 -12.29 21.62 -17.96
C ASP A 193 -11.09 20.67 -17.81
N LEU A 194 -10.34 20.88 -16.73
CA LEU A 194 -9.18 20.07 -16.38
C LEU A 194 -9.55 18.59 -16.33
N ASN A 195 -10.78 18.23 -15.92
CA ASN A 195 -11.21 16.83 -15.89
C ASN A 195 -11.26 16.21 -17.29
N ARG A 196 -11.85 16.92 -18.25
CA ARG A 196 -11.89 16.49 -19.65
C ARG A 196 -10.49 16.46 -20.27
N TYR A 197 -9.63 17.41 -19.90
CA TYR A 197 -8.23 17.41 -20.31
C TYR A 197 -7.49 16.17 -19.78
N PHE A 198 -7.65 15.86 -18.49
CA PHE A 198 -7.07 14.67 -17.86
C PHE A 198 -7.60 13.38 -18.48
N GLU A 199 -8.91 13.26 -18.76
CA GLU A 199 -9.49 12.10 -19.45
C GLU A 199 -8.84 11.85 -20.82
N ILE A 200 -8.62 12.91 -21.60
CA ILE A 200 -8.00 12.82 -22.92
C ILE A 200 -6.51 12.49 -22.82
N MET A 201 -5.79 13.10 -21.87
CA MET A 201 -4.34 12.91 -21.68
C MET A 201 -3.98 11.56 -21.06
N ASN A 202 -4.79 11.07 -20.12
CA ASN A 202 -4.65 9.74 -19.49
C ASN A 202 -4.81 8.57 -20.49
N THR A 203 -5.25 8.86 -21.71
CA THR A 203 -5.30 7.89 -22.82
C THR A 203 -3.96 7.83 -23.59
N ARG A 204 -2.99 8.74 -23.36
CA ARG A 204 -1.74 8.88 -24.17
C ARG A 204 -0.43 9.18 -23.40
N GLY A 205 -0.42 9.35 -22.08
CA GLY A 205 0.79 9.58 -21.26
C GLY A 205 0.53 9.29 -19.78
N GLN A 206 1.60 9.11 -18.97
CA GLN A 206 1.60 8.48 -17.64
C GLN A 206 0.39 8.87 -16.76
N GLN A 207 -0.45 7.87 -16.44
CA GLN A 207 -1.77 8.01 -15.84
C GLN A 207 -1.74 8.71 -14.47
N LEU A 208 -2.70 9.62 -14.22
CA LEU A 208 -3.14 9.92 -12.86
C LEU A 208 -3.74 8.64 -12.25
N ASP A 209 -3.33 8.29 -11.03
CA ASP A 209 -3.88 7.14 -10.35
C ASP A 209 -5.38 7.35 -10.12
N GLN A 210 -6.20 6.34 -10.38
CA GLN A 210 -7.66 6.44 -10.31
C GLN A 210 -8.16 6.96 -8.95
N VAL A 211 -7.40 6.68 -7.88
CA VAL A 211 -7.68 7.14 -6.52
C VAL A 211 -7.63 8.66 -6.41
N ASP A 212 -6.75 9.34 -7.14
CA ASP A 212 -6.63 10.80 -7.10
C ASP A 212 -7.80 11.48 -7.82
N ILE A 213 -8.27 10.87 -8.91
CA ILE A 213 -9.47 11.34 -9.62
C ILE A 213 -10.70 11.20 -8.72
N VAL A 214 -10.84 10.06 -8.02
CA VAL A 214 -11.92 9.88 -7.03
C VAL A 214 -11.80 10.92 -5.93
N LYS A 215 -10.62 11.12 -5.36
CA LYS A 215 -10.37 12.12 -4.30
C LYS A 215 -10.83 13.51 -4.73
N ALA A 216 -10.38 13.99 -5.89
CA ALA A 216 -10.70 15.32 -6.40
C ALA A 216 -12.22 15.49 -6.62
N ARG A 217 -12.89 14.46 -7.16
CA ARG A 217 -14.34 14.47 -7.38
C ARG A 217 -15.11 14.52 -6.07
N LEU A 218 -14.72 13.74 -5.07
CA LEU A 218 -15.32 13.80 -3.74
C LEU A 218 -15.12 15.17 -3.09
N MET A 219 -13.89 15.70 -3.14
CA MET A 219 -13.56 17.03 -2.60
C MET A 219 -14.37 18.15 -3.26
N SER A 220 -14.69 18.05 -4.55
CA SER A 220 -15.48 19.07 -5.28
C SER A 220 -16.88 19.31 -4.69
N HIS A 221 -17.38 18.37 -3.87
CA HIS A 221 -18.65 18.51 -3.17
C HIS A 221 -18.53 19.14 -1.77
N LEU A 222 -17.31 19.40 -1.28
CA LEU A 222 -17.05 19.94 0.06
C LEU A 222 -16.63 21.42 0.01
N PRO A 223 -16.88 22.22 1.07
CA PRO A 223 -16.27 23.54 1.24
C PRO A 223 -14.75 23.49 1.43
N ASP A 224 -14.03 24.57 1.11
CA ASP A 224 -12.55 24.63 1.13
C ASP A 224 -11.89 24.11 2.41
N ALA A 225 -12.39 24.51 3.59
CA ALA A 225 -11.85 24.07 4.89
C ALA A 225 -12.01 22.54 5.12
N GLU A 226 -13.08 21.95 4.57
CA GLU A 226 -13.35 20.52 4.64
C GLU A 226 -12.56 19.75 3.58
N GLN A 227 -12.38 20.31 2.38
CA GLN A 227 -11.55 19.75 1.32
C GLN A 227 -10.13 19.51 1.81
N GLU A 228 -9.56 20.51 2.48
CA GLU A 228 -8.26 20.41 3.13
C GLU A 228 -8.21 19.20 4.07
N THR A 229 -9.13 19.13 5.03
CA THR A 229 -9.23 18.05 6.03
C THR A 229 -9.38 16.67 5.38
N PHE A 230 -10.27 16.56 4.40
CA PHE A 230 -10.47 15.34 3.62
C PHE A 230 -9.19 14.93 2.89
N GLY A 231 -8.45 15.90 2.32
CA GLY A 231 -7.21 15.66 1.60
C GLY A 231 -6.10 15.06 2.47
N TRP A 232 -5.99 15.49 3.73
CA TRP A 232 -5.06 14.95 4.73
C TRP A 232 -5.45 13.55 5.20
N LEU A 233 -6.73 13.38 5.55
CA LEU A 233 -7.28 12.08 5.92
C LEU A 233 -7.02 11.03 4.82
N TRP A 234 -7.32 11.38 3.57
CA TRP A 234 -7.13 10.52 2.41
C TRP A 234 -5.67 10.09 2.27
N SER A 235 -4.73 11.04 2.34
CA SER A 235 -3.30 10.75 2.23
C SER A 235 -2.81 9.84 3.37
N ALA A 236 -3.29 10.06 4.59
CA ALA A 236 -2.94 9.21 5.73
C ALA A 236 -3.49 7.77 5.58
N CYS A 237 -4.71 7.62 5.06
CA CYS A 237 -5.31 6.33 4.77
C CYS A 237 -4.69 5.63 3.55
N ALA A 238 -4.05 6.37 2.65
CA ALA A 238 -3.36 5.82 1.48
C ALA A 238 -2.05 5.11 1.83
N GLU A 239 -1.43 5.46 2.96
CA GLU A 239 -0.26 4.75 3.48
C GLU A 239 -0.68 3.40 4.10
N MET A 240 -0.78 2.36 3.28
CA MET A 240 -1.25 1.02 3.69
C MET A 240 -0.28 0.28 4.61
N ASP A 241 1.01 0.57 4.55
CA ASP A 241 2.05 -0.19 5.29
C ASP A 241 2.36 0.39 6.68
N SER A 242 1.72 1.50 7.06
CA SER A 242 1.76 2.08 8.40
C SER A 242 0.37 2.07 9.04
N TYR A 243 0.32 1.99 10.37
CA TYR A 243 -0.94 2.19 11.10
C TYR A 243 -1.41 3.63 10.92
N VAL A 244 -2.69 3.83 10.60
CA VAL A 244 -3.24 5.16 10.32
C VAL A 244 -3.09 6.13 11.49
N GLN A 245 -3.08 5.62 12.73
CA GLN A 245 -2.79 6.41 13.92
C GLN A 245 -1.43 7.12 13.84
N MET A 246 -0.45 6.48 13.20
CA MET A 246 0.89 7.04 13.00
C MET A 246 0.96 7.94 11.78
N SER A 247 0.42 7.52 10.63
CA SER A 247 0.48 8.31 9.39
C SER A 247 -0.35 9.59 9.48
N LEU A 248 -1.54 9.54 10.08
CA LEU A 248 -2.43 10.70 10.23
C LEU A 248 -1.82 11.78 11.12
N THR A 249 -1.11 11.39 12.17
CA THR A 249 -0.57 12.30 13.21
C THR A 249 0.93 12.51 13.10
N ARG A 250 1.55 12.11 11.98
CA ARG A 250 3.01 12.16 11.79
C ARG A 250 3.60 13.54 12.05
N ASN A 251 2.91 14.59 11.57
CA ASN A 251 3.38 15.97 11.68
C ASN A 251 2.91 16.68 12.97
N ASP A 252 1.95 16.08 13.70
CA ASP A 252 1.46 16.59 14.98
C ASP A 252 1.09 15.42 15.90
N PRO A 253 2.07 14.83 16.62
CA PRO A 253 1.84 13.69 17.50
C PRO A 253 0.87 13.98 18.65
N ALA A 254 0.63 15.26 19.00
CA ALA A 254 -0.30 15.62 20.07
C ALA A 254 -1.75 15.27 19.68
N LEU A 255 -2.12 15.48 18.41
CA LEU A 255 -3.43 15.13 17.86
C LEU A 255 -3.77 13.64 18.01
N ARG A 256 -2.78 12.75 18.14
CA ARG A 256 -3.03 11.31 18.27
C ARG A 256 -3.88 10.98 19.49
N THR A 257 -3.65 11.67 20.60
CA THR A 257 -4.45 11.48 21.82
C THR A 257 -5.86 12.05 21.66
N GLU A 258 -6.01 13.12 20.89
CA GLU A 258 -7.30 13.76 20.65
C GLU A 258 -8.19 12.98 19.67
N ILE A 259 -7.57 12.30 18.69
CA ILE A 259 -8.27 11.54 17.65
C ILE A 259 -8.48 10.09 18.06
N PHE A 260 -7.50 9.46 18.71
CA PHE A 260 -7.51 8.02 19.02
C PHE A 260 -7.52 7.70 20.52
N GLY A 261 -7.78 8.69 21.38
CA GLY A 261 -7.79 8.52 22.82
C GLY A 261 -6.38 8.40 23.44
N SER A 262 -6.31 8.37 24.77
CA SER A 262 -5.05 8.37 25.53
C SER A 262 -4.16 7.14 25.31
N ASP A 263 -4.77 6.05 24.83
CA ASP A 263 -4.16 4.75 24.58
C ASP A 263 -3.88 4.48 23.10
N TRP A 264 -4.31 5.38 22.20
CA TRP A 264 -4.14 5.34 20.74
C TRP A 264 -4.85 4.18 20.04
N GLN A 265 -5.77 3.49 20.72
CA GLN A 265 -6.35 2.26 20.19
C GLN A 265 -7.42 2.57 19.12
N TRP A 266 -8.39 3.40 19.48
CA TRP A 266 -9.65 3.52 18.75
C TRP A 266 -10.00 4.98 18.48
N LEU A 267 -10.67 5.22 17.35
CA LEU A 267 -11.18 6.54 17.01
C LEU A 267 -12.19 7.00 18.07
N VAL A 268 -11.93 8.13 18.72
CA VAL A 268 -12.86 8.73 19.72
C VAL A 268 -13.79 9.78 19.10
N LEU A 269 -13.51 10.17 17.86
CA LEU A 269 -14.34 11.11 17.11
C LEU A 269 -15.64 10.45 16.64
N ARG A 270 -16.72 11.23 16.60
CA ARG A 270 -18.07 10.76 16.24
C ARG A 270 -18.43 10.98 14.77
N ASP A 271 -17.84 12.00 14.16
CA ASP A 271 -18.12 12.35 12.77
C ASP A 271 -16.93 13.11 12.12
N PHE A 272 -17.11 13.46 10.85
CA PHE A 272 -16.11 14.20 10.08
C PHE A 272 -15.98 15.67 10.54
N SER A 273 -17.04 16.28 11.08
CA SER A 273 -17.02 17.66 11.55
C SER A 273 -16.14 17.81 12.80
N GLU A 274 -16.13 16.82 13.69
CA GLU A 274 -15.19 16.79 14.82
C GLU A 274 -13.73 16.69 14.34
N LEU A 275 -13.45 15.91 13.29
CA LEU A 275 -12.11 15.84 12.70
C LEU A 275 -11.68 17.19 12.11
N VAL A 276 -12.59 17.89 11.42
CA VAL A 276 -12.36 19.25 10.90
C VAL A 276 -12.07 20.22 12.04
N ALA A 277 -12.81 20.14 13.15
CA ALA A 277 -12.59 20.98 14.32
C ALA A 277 -11.24 20.74 15.02
N LYS A 278 -10.68 19.53 14.93
CA LYS A 278 -9.33 19.21 15.44
C LYS A 278 -8.20 19.72 14.56
N ARG A 279 -8.46 19.82 13.26
CA ARG A 279 -7.50 20.37 12.31
C ARG A 279 -7.54 21.90 12.24
N LEU A 280 -8.73 22.49 12.35
CA LEU A 280 -8.90 23.93 12.50
C LEU A 280 -8.21 24.35 13.81
N PRO A 281 -7.31 25.35 13.80
CA PRO A 281 -6.69 25.78 15.04
C PRO A 281 -7.78 26.31 15.98
N PRO A 282 -7.85 25.87 17.25
CA PRO A 282 -8.69 26.54 18.22
C PRO A 282 -8.23 27.99 18.30
N GLY A 283 -9.14 28.93 18.01
CA GLY A 283 -8.80 30.33 17.75
C GLY A 283 -7.83 30.94 18.78
N SER A 284 -6.84 31.70 18.28
CA SER A 284 -6.26 32.84 18.99
C SER A 284 -5.73 32.62 20.43
N SER A 285 -5.27 31.43 20.81
CA SER A 285 -4.72 31.25 22.16
C SER A 285 -3.67 30.14 22.28
N SER A 286 -2.57 30.27 21.53
CA SER A 286 -1.27 29.78 22.00
C SER A 286 -0.22 30.87 21.81
N ARG A 287 0.44 31.21 22.93
CA ARG A 287 1.50 32.23 23.06
C ARG A 287 2.68 32.03 22.10
N ALA A 288 2.80 30.89 21.42
CA ALA A 288 3.89 30.59 20.50
C ALA A 288 3.88 31.47 19.22
N ALA A 289 2.72 31.93 18.74
CA ALA A 289 2.64 32.78 17.55
C ALA A 289 2.92 34.28 17.82
N LYS A 290 3.07 34.68 19.10
CA LYS A 290 3.48 36.05 19.50
C LYS A 290 4.89 36.13 20.09
N GLN A 291 5.64 35.02 20.06
CA GLN A 291 6.99 34.94 20.64
C GLN A 291 8.09 34.77 19.58
N LEU A 292 7.80 35.13 18.32
CA LEU A 292 8.79 35.22 17.24
C LEU A 292 9.19 36.67 16.91
N THR A 293 8.82 37.64 17.75
CA THR A 293 9.23 39.05 17.65
C THR A 293 10.04 39.54 18.84
N ARG A 294 10.64 38.64 19.63
CA ARG A 294 11.68 39.02 20.59
C ARG A 294 12.93 38.21 20.33
N THR A 295 13.92 38.86 19.73
CA THR A 295 15.31 38.42 19.64
C THR A 295 15.78 37.98 21.02
N MET A 296 15.94 36.68 21.23
CA MET A 296 16.70 36.13 22.35
C MET A 296 18.16 36.01 21.95
N SER A 297 19.05 36.19 22.92
CA SER A 297 20.49 36.06 22.67
C SER A 297 20.88 34.59 22.53
N LEU A 298 21.86 34.33 21.68
CA LEU A 298 22.42 32.99 21.42
C LEU A 298 22.82 32.24 22.70
N CYS A 299 23.28 32.97 23.73
CA CYS A 299 23.68 32.38 25.02
C CYS A 299 22.52 31.80 25.83
N GLU A 300 21.31 32.36 25.73
CA GLU A 300 20.13 31.82 26.43
C GLU A 300 19.62 30.55 25.73
N ALA A 301 19.66 30.52 24.39
CA ALA A 301 19.29 29.34 23.60
C ALA A 301 20.22 28.16 23.90
N LEU A 302 21.54 28.38 23.95
CA LEU A 302 22.54 27.32 24.16
C LEU A 302 22.40 26.62 25.54
N SER A 303 21.89 27.32 26.55
CA SER A 303 21.69 26.73 27.89
C SER A 303 20.57 25.69 27.95
N VAL A 304 19.60 25.76 27.03
CA VAL A 304 18.47 24.82 26.94
C VAL A 304 18.87 23.56 26.16
N TYR A 305 19.75 23.70 25.14
CA TYR A 305 20.20 22.59 24.30
C TYR A 305 21.25 21.68 24.95
N GLY A 306 21.95 22.14 25.99
CA GLY A 306 22.99 21.36 26.68
C GLY A 306 22.50 20.17 27.53
N THR A 307 21.21 19.84 27.53
CA THR A 307 20.65 18.80 28.43
C THR A 307 19.80 17.71 27.75
N VAL A 308 19.73 17.66 26.42
CA VAL A 308 18.96 16.61 25.72
C VAL A 308 19.91 15.68 24.98
N GLY A 309 19.96 14.42 25.44
CA GLY A 309 20.81 13.36 24.91
C GLY A 309 20.49 12.98 23.45
N GLU A 310 21.47 12.29 22.86
CA GLU A 310 21.58 11.92 21.44
C GLU A 310 20.26 11.51 20.75
N PRO A 311 20.04 11.97 19.49
CA PRO A 311 18.92 11.50 18.68
C PRO A 311 19.10 10.01 18.29
N PRO A 312 18.01 9.23 18.21
CA PRO A 312 18.10 7.85 17.74
C PRO A 312 18.48 7.80 16.23
N PRO A 313 19.10 6.71 15.76
CA PRO A 313 19.53 6.59 14.37
C PRO A 313 18.35 6.61 13.39
N GLU A 314 18.60 7.17 12.21
CA GLU A 314 17.68 7.24 11.06
C GLU A 314 17.36 5.83 10.52
N ASP A 315 16.09 5.57 10.21
CA ASP A 315 15.61 4.28 9.73
C ASP A 315 16.01 4.06 8.25
N GLU A 316 16.85 3.04 8.01
CA GLU A 316 17.17 2.49 6.68
C GLU A 316 15.91 1.94 5.96
N PRO A 317 15.93 1.81 4.61
CA PRO A 317 14.83 1.20 3.85
C PRO A 317 14.49 -0.26 4.26
N ASP A 318 15.34 -0.92 5.05
CA ASP A 318 15.11 -2.24 5.67
C ASP A 318 14.22 -2.22 6.93
N ASN A 319 13.75 -1.05 7.41
CA ASN A 319 12.96 -0.93 8.65
C ASN A 319 11.42 -1.01 8.47
N MET A 320 10.93 -1.49 7.32
CA MET A 320 9.48 -1.66 7.11
C MET A 320 8.91 -2.85 7.89
N ARG A 321 8.43 -2.60 9.12
CA ARG A 321 7.90 -3.64 10.02
C ARG A 321 6.65 -4.35 9.51
N PHE A 322 5.76 -3.67 8.77
CA PHE A 322 4.50 -4.25 8.31
C PHE A 322 4.25 -3.98 6.83
N ARG A 323 3.57 -4.92 6.15
CA ARG A 323 3.06 -4.75 4.80
C ARG A 323 1.60 -5.17 4.70
N SER A 324 0.76 -4.31 4.13
CA SER A 324 -0.67 -4.55 3.98
C SER A 324 -0.99 -5.68 3.00
N THR A 325 -2.11 -6.35 3.25
CA THR A 325 -2.65 -7.41 2.39
C THR A 325 -3.21 -6.89 1.06
N ILE A 326 -3.72 -5.65 1.04
CA ILE A 326 -4.27 -4.99 -0.16
C ILE A 326 -3.74 -3.56 -0.30
N GLN A 327 -3.76 -3.05 -1.53
CA GLN A 327 -3.43 -1.66 -1.84
C GLN A 327 -4.64 -0.74 -1.63
N PHE A 328 -4.38 0.56 -1.52
CA PHE A 328 -5.39 1.57 -1.22
C PHE A 328 -6.61 1.62 -2.18
N PRO A 329 -6.48 1.46 -3.52
CA PRO A 329 -7.65 1.42 -4.41
C PRO A 329 -8.66 0.32 -4.03
N PHE A 330 -8.18 -0.87 -3.64
CA PHE A 330 -9.04 -1.96 -3.20
C PHE A 330 -9.65 -1.67 -1.84
N PHE A 331 -8.87 -1.08 -0.91
CA PHE A 331 -9.39 -0.65 0.38
C PHE A 331 -10.55 0.35 0.21
N LEU A 332 -10.44 1.33 -0.70
CA LEU A 332 -11.53 2.24 -1.03
C LEU A 332 -12.78 1.52 -1.53
N LEU A 333 -12.65 0.47 -2.34
CA LEU A 333 -13.78 -0.34 -2.80
C LEU A 333 -14.45 -1.11 -1.66
N HIS A 334 -13.67 -1.63 -0.71
CA HIS A 334 -14.24 -2.24 0.50
C HIS A 334 -15.01 -1.22 1.33
N VAL A 335 -14.41 -0.04 1.58
CA VAL A 335 -15.05 1.07 2.31
C VAL A 335 -16.32 1.52 1.60
N LEU A 336 -16.30 1.67 0.26
CA LEU A 336 -17.47 2.06 -0.52
C LEU A 336 -18.61 1.04 -0.38
N LYS A 337 -18.31 -0.26 -0.43
CA LYS A 337 -19.33 -1.31 -0.22
C LYS A 337 -19.97 -1.24 1.16
N VAL A 338 -19.15 -1.13 2.21
CA VAL A 338 -19.65 -0.94 3.59
C VAL A 338 -20.43 0.38 3.70
N HIS A 339 -20.06 1.40 2.91
CA HIS A 339 -20.72 2.69 2.91
C HIS A 339 -22.14 2.66 2.32
N GLN A 340 -22.38 1.84 1.29
CA GLN A 340 -23.63 1.88 0.52
C GLN A 340 -24.83 1.15 1.17
N GLU A 341 -24.68 0.52 2.34
CA GLU A 341 -25.74 -0.08 3.20
C GLU A 341 -26.81 -0.96 2.48
N SER A 342 -26.57 -1.35 1.23
CA SER A 342 -27.55 -2.03 0.39
C SER A 342 -27.26 -3.53 0.39
N GLY A 343 -28.15 -4.31 0.99
CA GLY A 343 -28.13 -5.78 1.09
C GLY A 343 -28.23 -6.54 -0.24
N SER A 344 -27.53 -6.10 -1.28
CA SER A 344 -27.27 -6.92 -2.47
C SER A 344 -26.27 -8.00 -2.07
N SER A 345 -26.80 -9.20 -1.82
CA SER A 345 -26.06 -10.43 -1.55
C SER A 345 -25.16 -10.89 -2.71
N ALA A 346 -25.15 -10.18 -3.84
CA ALA A 346 -24.21 -10.42 -4.91
C ALA A 346 -22.89 -9.70 -4.59
N ASP A 347 -21.84 -10.46 -4.32
CA ASP A 347 -20.47 -9.96 -4.22
C ASP A 347 -20.11 -9.20 -5.53
N GLY A 348 -20.40 -7.90 -5.58
CA GLY A 348 -20.05 -7.05 -6.72
C GLY A 348 -18.53 -7.05 -6.92
N GLN A 349 -18.05 -6.87 -8.15
CA GLN A 349 -16.62 -6.93 -8.43
C GLN A 349 -15.85 -5.79 -7.72
N LEU A 350 -14.80 -6.13 -6.96
CA LEU A 350 -13.83 -5.18 -6.42
C LEU A 350 -12.81 -4.82 -7.51
N ASP A 351 -13.29 -4.18 -8.58
CA ASP A 351 -12.50 -3.88 -9.76
C ASP A 351 -11.94 -2.46 -9.70
N ASP A 352 -10.65 -2.35 -9.39
CA ASP A 352 -9.91 -1.09 -9.32
C ASP A 352 -9.94 -0.32 -10.63
N LYS A 353 -10.08 -1.00 -11.78
CA LYS A 353 -10.18 -0.34 -13.09
C LYS A 353 -11.47 0.47 -13.26
N ARG A 354 -12.50 0.15 -12.48
CA ARG A 354 -13.81 0.82 -12.45
C ARG A 354 -14.02 1.62 -11.16
N LEU A 355 -12.95 1.89 -10.40
CA LEU A 355 -13.01 2.62 -9.15
C LEU A 355 -13.76 3.95 -9.32
N ILE A 356 -13.39 4.73 -10.33
CA ILE A 356 -13.99 6.02 -10.65
C ILE A 356 -15.50 5.87 -10.89
N MET A 357 -15.89 4.91 -11.74
CA MET A 357 -17.28 4.65 -12.09
C MET A 357 -18.11 4.29 -10.85
N PHE A 358 -17.59 3.45 -9.94
CA PHE A 358 -18.31 3.05 -8.74
C PHE A 358 -18.54 4.23 -7.79
N PHE A 359 -17.54 5.08 -7.57
CA PHE A 359 -17.68 6.27 -6.75
C PHE A 359 -18.61 7.31 -7.39
N GLU A 360 -18.54 7.51 -8.70
CA GLU A 360 -19.48 8.39 -9.40
C GLU A 360 -20.92 7.92 -9.25
N GLN A 361 -21.19 6.64 -9.50
CA GLN A 361 -22.52 6.07 -9.34
C GLN A 361 -23.02 6.26 -7.90
N ALA A 362 -22.16 6.00 -6.91
CA ALA A 362 -22.49 6.18 -5.51
C ALA A 362 -22.90 7.63 -5.18
N VAL A 363 -22.10 8.61 -5.59
CA VAL A 363 -22.38 10.03 -5.31
C VAL A 363 -23.56 10.55 -6.14
N GLN A 364 -23.66 10.14 -7.41
CA GLN A 364 -24.73 10.59 -8.31
C GLN A 364 -26.10 10.01 -7.93
N SER A 365 -26.13 8.85 -7.28
CA SER A 365 -27.37 8.28 -6.70
C SER A 365 -27.97 9.14 -5.59
N GLN A 366 -27.18 10.04 -4.99
CA GLN A 366 -27.64 10.95 -3.94
C GLN A 366 -28.23 12.25 -4.55
N PRO A 367 -29.31 12.79 -3.95
CA PRO A 367 -29.78 14.16 -4.23
C PRO A 367 -28.63 15.17 -4.12
N ARG A 368 -28.63 16.22 -4.97
CA ARG A 368 -27.49 17.17 -5.07
C ARG A 368 -27.15 17.81 -3.72
N GLU A 369 -28.18 18.16 -2.95
CA GLU A 369 -28.11 18.73 -1.61
C GLU A 369 -27.50 17.78 -0.56
N HIS A 370 -27.56 16.47 -0.79
CA HIS A 370 -27.04 15.45 0.13
C HIS A 370 -25.63 14.96 -0.24
N ARG A 371 -25.08 15.37 -1.39
CA ARG A 371 -23.76 14.89 -1.84
C ARG A 371 -22.64 15.27 -0.89
N ALA A 372 -22.62 16.52 -0.40
CA ALA A 372 -21.63 16.98 0.57
C ALA A 372 -21.68 16.12 1.85
N GLU A 373 -22.88 15.87 2.36
CA GLU A 373 -23.08 15.07 3.57
C GLU A 373 -22.69 13.61 3.38
N TRP A 374 -23.01 13.03 2.23
CA TRP A 374 -22.55 11.70 1.84
C TRP A 374 -21.01 11.62 1.86
N VAL A 375 -20.33 12.62 1.29
CA VAL A 375 -18.84 12.67 1.28
C VAL A 375 -18.28 12.80 2.70
N ARG A 376 -18.89 13.59 3.59
CA ARG A 376 -18.48 13.67 5.01
C ARG A 376 -18.62 12.33 5.71
N ARG A 377 -19.77 11.68 5.58
CA ARG A 377 -20.01 10.34 6.16
C ARG A 377 -19.03 9.31 5.59
N PHE A 378 -18.75 9.38 4.29
CA PHE A 378 -17.74 8.53 3.65
C PHE A 378 -16.34 8.79 4.23
N GLY A 379 -15.93 10.06 4.38
CA GLY A 379 -14.64 10.42 4.98
C GLY A 379 -14.50 9.88 6.41
N TYR A 380 -15.51 10.07 7.25
CA TYR A 380 -15.51 9.49 8.60
C TYR A 380 -15.40 7.95 8.56
N ARG A 381 -16.22 7.28 7.74
CA ARG A 381 -16.22 5.82 7.61
C ARG A 381 -14.89 5.30 7.03
N LEU A 382 -14.24 6.04 6.13
CA LEU A 382 -12.89 5.74 5.62
C LEU A 382 -11.87 5.68 6.76
N LEU A 383 -11.86 6.68 7.66
CA LEU A 383 -10.96 6.69 8.80
C LEU A 383 -11.24 5.55 9.78
N ARG A 384 -12.52 5.38 10.16
CA ARG A 384 -12.96 4.35 11.11
C ARG A 384 -12.61 2.95 10.61
N LEU A 385 -12.98 2.64 9.37
CA LEU A 385 -12.67 1.36 8.76
C LEU A 385 -11.16 1.17 8.55
N ARG A 386 -10.37 2.24 8.41
CA ARG A 386 -8.91 2.11 8.32
C ARG A 386 -8.31 1.69 9.65
N VAL A 387 -8.78 2.23 10.76
CA VAL A 387 -8.39 1.79 12.12
C VAL A 387 -8.75 0.31 12.32
N PHE A 388 -9.95 -0.11 11.92
CA PHE A 388 -10.36 -1.51 11.99
C PHE A 388 -9.56 -2.42 11.04
N PHE A 389 -9.27 -1.96 9.83
CA PHE A 389 -8.43 -2.69 8.89
C PHE A 389 -7.04 -2.92 9.49
N ASP A 390 -6.43 -1.87 10.04
CA ASP A 390 -5.13 -1.96 10.68
C ASP A 390 -5.17 -2.85 11.92
N ALA A 391 -6.27 -2.91 12.66
CA ALA A 391 -6.35 -3.71 13.88
C ALA A 391 -6.80 -5.15 13.66
N PHE A 392 -7.62 -5.46 12.64
CA PHE A 392 -8.31 -6.76 12.56
C PHE A 392 -8.17 -7.48 11.22
N ILE A 393 -7.47 -6.89 10.24
CA ILE A 393 -7.17 -7.54 8.97
C ILE A 393 -5.69 -7.96 8.92
N LEU A 394 -5.49 -9.19 8.46
CA LEU A 394 -4.18 -9.83 8.33
C LEU A 394 -3.19 -8.95 7.56
N LYS A 395 -1.94 -8.92 8.02
CA LYS A 395 -0.81 -8.26 7.36
C LYS A 395 0.45 -9.13 7.41
N ARG A 396 1.47 -8.74 6.65
CA ARG A 396 2.81 -9.30 6.79
C ARG A 396 3.59 -8.48 7.82
N GLN A 397 4.39 -9.16 8.63
CA GLN A 397 5.29 -8.56 9.60
C GLN A 397 6.72 -9.00 9.34
N TYR A 398 7.65 -8.05 9.37
CA TYR A 398 9.08 -8.27 9.23
C TYR A 398 9.74 -7.88 10.55
N THR A 399 10.21 -8.88 11.28
CA THR A 399 10.99 -8.72 12.52
C THR A 399 12.41 -9.23 12.26
N GLY A 400 13.43 -8.50 12.72
CA GLY A 400 14.86 -8.73 12.42
C GLY A 400 15.49 -10.03 12.94
N GLY A 401 14.72 -11.11 13.10
CA GLY A 401 15.16 -12.42 13.59
C GLY A 401 14.79 -13.60 12.70
N THR A 402 13.91 -13.45 11.70
CA THR A 402 13.50 -14.53 10.79
C THR A 402 13.78 -14.13 9.34
N ALA A 403 14.79 -14.78 8.77
CA ALA A 403 15.23 -14.65 7.38
C ALA A 403 14.24 -15.33 6.40
N GLU A 404 12.97 -14.95 6.44
CA GLU A 404 12.02 -15.28 5.37
C GLU A 404 11.74 -14.01 4.55
N GLU A 405 12.09 -14.04 3.26
CA GLU A 405 11.88 -12.92 2.31
C GLU A 405 10.40 -12.44 2.27
N ASP A 406 9.46 -13.31 2.64
CA ASP A 406 8.01 -13.06 2.55
C ASP A 406 7.37 -12.48 3.83
N GLY A 407 8.07 -12.47 4.97
CA GLY A 407 7.56 -12.00 6.27
C GLY A 407 6.50 -12.90 6.93
N ASP A 408 6.29 -12.77 8.24
CA ASP A 408 5.34 -13.57 9.00
C ASP A 408 3.89 -13.06 8.90
N TRP A 409 2.92 -13.97 9.06
CA TRP A 409 1.51 -13.59 9.19
C TRP A 409 1.26 -12.93 10.55
N SER A 410 0.72 -11.71 10.55
CA SER A 410 0.49 -10.95 11.76
C SER A 410 -0.93 -10.38 11.82
N LEU A 411 -1.47 -10.38 13.05
CA LEU A 411 -2.75 -9.80 13.41
C LEU A 411 -2.57 -9.04 14.72
N GLN A 412 -1.97 -7.86 14.62
CA GLN A 412 -1.70 -6.96 15.73
C GLN A 412 -2.44 -5.62 15.54
N ARG A 413 -2.65 -4.92 16.65
CA ARG A 413 -3.19 -3.55 16.73
C ARG A 413 -2.19 -2.63 17.41
N LEU A 414 -2.32 -1.33 17.15
CA LEU A 414 -1.46 -0.31 17.73
C LEU A 414 -2.00 0.19 19.07
N LEU A 415 -1.08 0.39 20.01
CA LEU A 415 -1.32 1.00 21.32
C LEU A 415 -0.23 2.02 21.63
N ARG A 416 -0.49 2.87 22.61
CA ARG A 416 0.52 3.70 23.25
C ARG A 416 1.43 2.86 24.14
N GLY A 417 2.73 2.88 23.84
CA GLY A 417 3.76 2.28 24.69
C GLY A 417 4.12 3.15 25.89
N ARG A 418 4.95 2.61 26.78
CA ARG A 418 5.50 3.38 27.90
C ARG A 418 6.53 4.38 27.38
N ALA A 419 6.59 5.57 27.98
CA ALA A 419 7.68 6.51 27.71
C ALA A 419 8.99 5.84 28.10
N ARG A 420 9.97 5.79 27.18
CA ARG A 420 11.31 5.31 27.51
C ARG A 420 11.98 6.33 28.44
N PRO A 421 12.81 5.89 29.42
CA PRO A 421 13.61 6.81 30.22
C PRO A 421 14.38 7.76 29.30
N GLY A 422 14.19 9.08 29.45
CA GLY A 422 14.87 10.11 28.64
C GLY A 422 14.16 10.54 27.35
N LYS A 423 13.02 9.95 26.94
CA LYS A 423 12.21 10.44 25.80
C LYS A 423 10.87 11.01 26.28
N SER A 424 10.50 12.19 25.78
CA SER A 424 9.25 12.89 26.15
C SER A 424 8.00 12.28 25.51
N SER A 425 8.14 11.54 24.40
CA SER A 425 7.03 10.91 23.68
C SER A 425 6.98 9.40 23.91
N ALA A 426 5.76 8.89 24.07
CA ALA A 426 5.50 7.45 24.10
C ALA A 426 5.85 6.81 22.75
N SER A 427 6.50 5.64 22.75
CA SER A 427 6.72 4.87 21.52
C SER A 427 5.46 4.07 21.16
N PRO A 428 5.20 3.77 19.87
CA PRO A 428 4.14 2.85 19.50
C PRO A 428 4.43 1.46 20.05
N ARG A 429 3.36 0.76 20.40
CA ARG A 429 3.33 -0.59 20.95
C ARG A 429 2.40 -1.43 20.09
N TYR A 430 2.75 -2.69 19.81
CA TYR A 430 1.96 -3.57 18.95
C TYR A 430 1.58 -4.82 19.72
N LEU A 431 0.28 -5.08 19.82
CA LEU A 431 -0.28 -6.18 20.59
C LEU A 431 -1.19 -7.01 19.71
N HIS A 432 -1.30 -8.31 19.95
CA HIS A 432 -2.29 -9.13 19.26
C HIS A 432 -3.70 -8.56 19.45
N SER A 433 -4.44 -8.58 18.36
CA SER A 433 -5.65 -7.76 18.18
C SER A 433 -6.73 -8.01 19.23
N PHE A 434 -6.83 -9.25 19.72
CA PHE A 434 -7.84 -9.67 20.69
C PHE A 434 -7.28 -9.84 22.11
N GLN A 435 -5.99 -9.55 22.33
CA GLN A 435 -5.42 -9.60 23.67
C GLN A 435 -5.84 -8.36 24.50
N PRO A 436 -6.02 -8.54 25.83
CA PRO A 436 -6.26 -7.42 26.74
C PRO A 436 -5.12 -6.41 26.68
N SER A 437 -5.41 -5.10 26.70
CA SER A 437 -4.39 -4.06 26.60
C SER A 437 -3.33 -4.07 27.73
N THR A 438 -3.56 -4.84 28.79
CA THR A 438 -2.61 -5.06 29.90
C THR A 438 -1.55 -6.12 29.61
N ALA A 439 -1.74 -6.95 28.57
CA ALA A 439 -0.76 -7.97 28.18
C ALA A 439 0.57 -7.34 27.76
N GLU A 440 1.67 -8.09 27.80
CA GLU A 440 3.00 -7.68 27.34
C GLU A 440 3.14 -7.81 25.83
N ASP A 441 4.16 -7.15 25.24
CA ASP A 441 4.41 -7.25 23.81
C ASP A 441 5.03 -8.58 23.52
N ASP A 442 4.38 -9.33 22.64
CA ASP A 442 4.90 -10.58 22.11
C ASP A 442 4.74 -10.54 20.60
N ASP A 443 5.88 -10.66 19.91
CA ASP A 443 5.92 -10.79 18.44
C ASP A 443 5.77 -12.25 18.00
N SER A 444 5.63 -13.19 18.95
CA SER A 444 5.31 -14.58 18.68
C SER A 444 3.84 -14.77 18.29
N LEU A 445 3.39 -16.02 18.10
CA LEU A 445 1.99 -16.28 17.79
C LEU A 445 1.08 -16.07 19.00
N PRO A 446 -0.23 -15.81 18.77
CA PRO A 446 -1.20 -15.83 19.85
C PRO A 446 -1.19 -17.15 20.62
N ASN A 447 -1.03 -17.08 21.94
CA ASN A 447 -1.07 -18.25 22.83
C ASN A 447 -2.49 -18.79 23.09
N ASN A 448 -3.53 -18.08 22.64
CA ASN A 448 -4.94 -18.48 22.76
C ASN A 448 -5.43 -19.14 21.46
N SER A 449 -6.02 -20.33 21.55
CA SER A 449 -6.47 -21.11 20.39
C SER A 449 -7.52 -20.37 19.54
N VAL A 450 -8.38 -19.55 20.15
CA VAL A 450 -9.43 -18.81 19.43
C VAL A 450 -8.84 -17.68 18.58
N ASP A 451 -7.81 -17.01 19.07
CA ASP A 451 -7.15 -15.92 18.33
C ASP A 451 -6.31 -16.48 17.18
N LEU A 452 -5.68 -17.64 17.43
CA LEU A 452 -4.96 -18.40 16.41
C LEU A 452 -5.89 -18.90 15.31
N ASP A 453 -7.14 -19.27 15.65
CA ASP A 453 -8.15 -19.64 14.65
C ASP A 453 -8.47 -18.50 13.68
N VAL A 454 -8.60 -17.26 14.17
CA VAL A 454 -8.84 -16.09 13.31
C VAL A 454 -7.65 -15.85 12.38
N LEU A 455 -6.43 -15.94 12.91
CA LEU A 455 -5.20 -15.82 12.11
C LEU A 455 -5.13 -16.91 11.02
N LEU A 456 -5.44 -18.16 11.35
CA LEU A 456 -5.44 -19.28 10.41
C LEU A 456 -6.52 -19.12 9.34
N LEU A 457 -7.74 -18.73 9.70
CA LEU A 457 -8.82 -18.49 8.74
C LEU A 457 -8.51 -17.34 7.78
N GLN A 458 -7.99 -16.21 8.29
CA GLN A 458 -7.61 -15.10 7.43
C GLN A 458 -6.44 -15.46 6.51
N SER A 459 -5.40 -16.14 7.02
CA SER A 459 -4.27 -16.57 6.20
C SER A 459 -4.70 -17.60 5.14
N MET A 460 -5.57 -18.55 5.48
CA MET A 460 -6.20 -19.48 4.55
C MET A 460 -6.96 -18.75 3.43
N LEU A 461 -7.83 -17.80 3.78
CA LEU A 461 -8.58 -17.02 2.79
C LEU A 461 -7.65 -16.14 1.94
N ARG A 462 -6.60 -15.58 2.53
CA ARG A 462 -5.60 -14.75 1.85
C ARG A 462 -4.81 -15.54 0.79
N VAL A 463 -4.39 -16.76 1.09
CA VAL A 463 -3.66 -17.60 0.11
C VAL A 463 -4.59 -18.23 -0.93
N THR A 464 -5.87 -18.40 -0.59
CA THR A 464 -6.90 -18.88 -1.52
C THR A 464 -7.27 -17.82 -2.56
N TYR A 465 -7.56 -16.60 -2.11
CA TYR A 465 -7.94 -15.47 -2.96
C TYR A 465 -6.73 -14.58 -3.22
N THR A 466 -5.92 -14.95 -4.21
CA THR A 466 -4.64 -14.27 -4.50
C THR A 466 -4.82 -12.89 -5.13
N ALA A 467 -5.94 -12.65 -5.84
CA ALA A 467 -6.25 -11.37 -6.45
C ALA A 467 -7.08 -10.50 -5.48
N PRO A 468 -6.66 -9.26 -5.16
CA PRO A 468 -7.41 -8.37 -4.26
C PRO A 468 -8.87 -8.19 -4.66
N ARG A 469 -9.16 -8.23 -5.96
CA ARG A 469 -10.53 -8.11 -6.52
C ARG A 469 -11.53 -9.18 -6.06
N THR A 470 -11.06 -10.29 -5.47
CA THR A 470 -11.88 -11.41 -5.00
C THR A 470 -11.86 -11.57 -3.48
N MET A 471 -11.18 -10.70 -2.73
CA MET A 471 -11.04 -10.77 -1.28
C MET A 471 -12.29 -10.24 -0.54
N HIS A 472 -13.49 -10.65 -0.93
CA HIS A 472 -14.76 -10.16 -0.35
C HIS A 472 -14.91 -10.49 1.14
N TRP A 473 -14.17 -11.46 1.66
CA TRP A 473 -14.10 -11.74 3.09
C TRP A 473 -13.66 -10.52 3.91
N ILE A 474 -12.80 -9.64 3.36
CA ILE A 474 -12.41 -8.38 4.02
C ILE A 474 -13.63 -7.47 4.16
N THR A 475 -14.48 -7.36 3.12
CA THR A 475 -15.72 -6.58 3.21
C THR A 475 -16.61 -7.13 4.32
N ARG A 476 -16.82 -8.45 4.40
CA ARG A 476 -17.68 -9.06 5.44
C ARG A 476 -17.17 -8.80 6.85
N VAL A 477 -15.86 -8.87 7.06
CA VAL A 477 -15.26 -8.53 8.35
C VAL A 477 -15.49 -7.05 8.65
N LEU A 478 -15.16 -6.14 7.72
CA LEU A 478 -15.35 -4.70 7.93
C LEU A 478 -16.83 -4.32 8.16
N GLU A 479 -17.79 -4.98 7.49
CA GLU A 479 -19.24 -4.81 7.74
C GLU A 479 -19.59 -5.13 9.20
N LYS A 480 -19.13 -6.28 9.72
CA LYS A 480 -19.35 -6.67 11.12
C LYS A 480 -18.67 -5.72 12.11
N LEU A 481 -17.46 -5.24 11.79
CA LEU A 481 -16.74 -4.30 12.66
C LEU A 481 -17.39 -2.90 12.67
N ASP A 482 -17.85 -2.39 11.52
CA ASP A 482 -18.53 -1.09 11.43
C ASP A 482 -19.86 -1.08 12.19
N ALA A 483 -20.56 -2.21 12.23
CA ALA A 483 -21.79 -2.40 12.99
C ALA A 483 -21.58 -2.43 14.51
N THR A 484 -20.34 -2.49 14.99
CA THR A 484 -20.02 -2.51 16.42
C THR A 484 -19.75 -1.08 16.91
N GLU A 485 -20.55 -0.59 17.86
CA GLU A 485 -20.40 0.77 18.40
C GLU A 485 -19.09 0.95 19.18
N ASP A 486 -18.84 0.06 20.15
CA ASP A 486 -17.62 0.04 20.97
C ASP A 486 -16.61 -1.00 20.44
N PRO A 487 -15.50 -0.55 19.82
CA PRO A 487 -14.44 -1.43 19.33
C PRO A 487 -13.83 -2.35 20.38
N GLY A 488 -13.86 -1.97 21.67
CA GLY A 488 -13.31 -2.76 22.76
C GLY A 488 -14.08 -4.06 23.03
N LEU A 489 -15.31 -4.18 22.52
CA LEU A 489 -16.15 -5.37 22.67
C LEU A 489 -15.96 -6.40 21.55
N ILE A 490 -15.19 -6.07 20.52
CA ILE A 490 -14.96 -6.96 19.37
C ILE A 490 -14.16 -8.19 19.81
N THR A 491 -14.74 -9.37 19.63
CA THR A 491 -14.12 -10.64 20.03
C THR A 491 -13.59 -11.45 18.84
N SER A 492 -12.58 -12.29 19.08
CA SER A 492 -12.09 -13.24 18.07
C SER A 492 -13.15 -14.26 17.67
N ALA A 493 -14.07 -14.61 18.57
CA ALA A 493 -15.19 -15.51 18.30
C ALA A 493 -16.13 -14.96 17.21
N GLU A 494 -16.48 -13.68 17.29
CA GLU A 494 -17.36 -13.02 16.31
C GLU A 494 -16.70 -12.87 14.94
N VAL A 495 -15.44 -12.41 14.90
CA VAL A 495 -14.68 -12.30 13.65
C VAL A 495 -14.47 -13.68 13.03
N GLY A 496 -14.12 -14.67 13.84
CA GLY A 496 -13.96 -16.06 13.42
C GLY A 496 -15.26 -16.67 12.88
N MET A 497 -16.42 -16.30 13.44
CA MET A 497 -17.72 -16.71 12.91
C MET A 497 -17.91 -16.16 11.49
N VAL A 498 -17.74 -14.85 11.27
CA VAL A 498 -17.88 -14.23 9.94
C VAL A 498 -16.97 -14.90 8.90
N LEU A 499 -15.71 -15.17 9.25
CA LEU A 499 -14.74 -15.81 8.37
C LEU A 499 -15.14 -17.26 8.04
N ARG A 500 -15.61 -18.04 9.03
CA ARG A 500 -16.11 -19.41 8.81
C ARG A 500 -17.36 -19.42 7.97
N SER A 501 -18.32 -18.54 8.23
CA SER A 501 -19.55 -18.40 7.43
C SER A 501 -19.21 -18.11 5.97
N TYR A 502 -18.28 -17.19 5.72
CA TYR A 502 -17.81 -16.89 4.38
C TYR A 502 -17.12 -18.11 3.74
N ALA A 503 -16.19 -18.77 4.43
CA ALA A 503 -15.51 -19.95 3.89
C ALA A 503 -16.50 -21.07 3.55
N ARG A 504 -17.43 -21.39 4.45
CA ARG A 504 -18.48 -22.40 4.25
C ARG A 504 -19.38 -22.09 3.06
N MET A 505 -19.80 -20.83 2.91
CA MET A 505 -20.56 -20.38 1.75
C MET A 505 -19.80 -20.68 0.46
N ARG A 506 -18.52 -20.26 0.39
CA ARG A 506 -17.69 -20.44 -0.81
C ARG A 506 -17.38 -21.90 -1.12
N VAL A 507 -17.19 -22.74 -0.09
CA VAL A 507 -17.03 -24.19 -0.27
C VAL A 507 -18.33 -24.83 -0.76
N ARG A 508 -19.49 -24.41 -0.26
CA ARG A 508 -20.78 -24.92 -0.71
C ARG A 508 -21.02 -24.64 -2.19
N ASP A 509 -20.65 -23.45 -2.65
CA ASP A 509 -20.74 -23.06 -4.07
C ASP A 509 -19.74 -23.84 -4.94
N ALA A 510 -18.51 -24.01 -4.45
CA ALA A 510 -17.43 -24.68 -5.17
C ALA A 510 -17.49 -26.22 -5.16
N TYR A 511 -18.20 -26.81 -4.19
CA TYR A 511 -18.31 -28.27 -4.02
C TYR A 511 -19.74 -28.66 -3.62
N PRO A 512 -20.73 -28.46 -4.51
CA PRO A 512 -22.13 -28.74 -4.22
C PRO A 512 -22.38 -30.24 -4.05
N ALA A 513 -23.20 -30.60 -3.08
CA ALA A 513 -23.60 -32.00 -2.89
C ALA A 513 -24.53 -32.45 -4.03
N GLY A 514 -24.21 -33.57 -4.68
CA GLY A 514 -25.05 -34.11 -5.76
C GLY A 514 -24.34 -35.12 -6.64
N PRO A 515 -24.95 -35.52 -7.77
CA PRO A 515 -24.37 -36.48 -8.71
C PRO A 515 -23.20 -35.92 -9.54
N ASN A 516 -23.01 -34.59 -9.55
CA ASN A 516 -21.99 -33.90 -10.33
C ASN A 516 -20.96 -33.22 -9.42
N GLU A 517 -20.37 -33.98 -8.49
CA GLU A 517 -19.28 -33.44 -7.67
C GLU A 517 -18.06 -33.13 -8.56
N PRO A 518 -17.43 -31.96 -8.39
CA PRO A 518 -16.28 -31.60 -9.20
C PRO A 518 -15.11 -32.55 -8.90
N THR A 519 -14.34 -32.86 -9.94
CA THR A 519 -13.17 -33.75 -9.85
C THR A 519 -11.96 -33.10 -10.51
N GLY A 520 -10.75 -33.53 -10.12
CA GLY A 520 -9.51 -33.07 -10.72
C GLY A 520 -9.35 -31.55 -10.62
N PHE A 521 -9.18 -30.90 -11.78
CA PHE A 521 -8.96 -29.46 -11.88
C PHE A 521 -10.23 -28.62 -11.73
N GLU A 522 -11.42 -29.23 -11.70
CA GLU A 522 -12.68 -28.53 -11.44
C GLU A 522 -12.87 -28.20 -9.95
N ILE A 523 -12.16 -28.89 -9.06
CA ILE A 523 -12.21 -28.63 -7.62
C ILE A 523 -11.51 -27.30 -7.35
N GLU A 524 -12.27 -26.31 -6.86
CA GLU A 524 -11.69 -25.01 -6.55
C GLU A 524 -10.75 -25.05 -5.33
N ARG A 525 -9.80 -24.11 -5.31
CA ARG A 525 -8.78 -23.99 -4.26
C ARG A 525 -9.35 -23.87 -2.85
N ILE A 526 -10.50 -23.20 -2.70
CA ILE A 526 -11.16 -23.01 -1.41
C ILE A 526 -11.51 -24.34 -0.73
N VAL A 527 -11.83 -25.37 -1.51
CA VAL A 527 -12.15 -26.71 -0.98
C VAL A 527 -10.90 -27.33 -0.35
N PHE A 528 -9.74 -27.22 -1.00
CA PHE A 528 -8.48 -27.75 -0.48
C PHE A 528 -8.01 -27.00 0.76
N THR A 529 -8.00 -25.67 0.72
CA THR A 529 -7.48 -24.85 1.82
C THR A 529 -8.40 -24.91 3.05
N TYR A 530 -9.71 -24.97 2.85
CA TYR A 530 -10.66 -25.15 3.95
C TYR A 530 -10.57 -26.56 4.57
N LEU A 531 -10.40 -27.59 3.74
CA LEU A 531 -10.17 -28.94 4.24
C LEU A 531 -8.86 -29.04 5.04
N ASP A 532 -7.78 -28.41 4.57
CA ASP A 532 -6.53 -28.29 5.33
C ASP A 532 -6.78 -27.63 6.69
N TYR A 533 -7.57 -26.55 6.76
CA TYR A 533 -7.95 -25.90 8.01
C TYR A 533 -8.71 -26.85 8.95
N LEU A 534 -9.72 -27.58 8.46
CA LEU A 534 -10.51 -28.53 9.26
C LEU A 534 -9.68 -29.70 9.79
N LEU A 535 -8.64 -30.11 9.07
CA LEU A 535 -7.75 -31.21 9.45
C LEU A 535 -6.69 -30.81 10.49
N LEU A 536 -6.49 -29.51 10.75
CA LEU A 536 -5.52 -29.05 11.74
C LEU A 536 -5.97 -29.42 13.16
N ARG A 537 -5.18 -30.26 13.81
CA ARG A 537 -5.33 -30.55 15.24
C ARG A 537 -4.83 -29.37 16.08
N GLU A 538 -5.37 -29.18 17.28
CA GLU A 538 -4.99 -28.07 18.18
C GLU A 538 -3.48 -28.00 18.44
N ASP A 539 -2.80 -29.15 18.59
CA ASP A 539 -1.35 -29.25 18.79
C ASP A 539 -0.52 -28.84 17.57
N GLN A 540 -1.14 -28.80 16.37
CA GLN A 540 -0.46 -28.47 15.11
C GLN A 540 -0.66 -27.02 14.70
N LYS A 541 -1.72 -26.35 15.20
CA LYS A 541 -2.09 -24.99 14.78
C LYS A 541 -0.95 -23.98 14.96
N THR A 542 -0.19 -24.07 16.04
CA THR A 542 0.92 -23.15 16.35
C THR A 542 2.09 -23.28 15.38
N ASN A 543 2.31 -24.46 14.82
CA ASN A 543 3.45 -24.75 13.93
C ASN A 543 3.07 -24.70 12.43
N PHE A 544 1.79 -24.55 12.12
CA PHE A 544 1.32 -24.51 10.73
C PHE A 544 1.21 -23.09 10.21
N ARG A 545 1.55 -22.90 8.93
CA ARG A 545 1.36 -21.65 8.19
C ARG A 545 0.72 -21.95 6.84
N PHE A 546 -0.32 -21.19 6.50
CA PHE A 546 -0.85 -21.19 5.14
C PHE A 546 0.12 -20.43 4.23
N GLY A 547 0.61 -21.12 3.19
CA GLY A 547 1.47 -20.55 2.15
C GLY A 547 0.78 -20.52 0.79
N PHE A 548 1.33 -19.77 -0.15
CA PHE A 548 0.83 -19.71 -1.52
C PHE A 548 1.10 -21.04 -2.25
N ARG A 549 0.02 -21.76 -2.56
CA ARG A 549 0.06 -23.07 -3.25
C ARG A 549 -0.80 -22.99 -4.50
N ASN A 550 -0.20 -23.23 -5.65
CA ASN A 550 -0.81 -22.97 -6.96
C ASN A 550 -0.94 -24.23 -7.83
N SER A 551 -0.56 -25.39 -7.31
CA SER A 551 -0.51 -26.63 -8.07
C SER A 551 -1.32 -27.73 -7.37
N ILE A 552 -2.14 -28.45 -8.13
CA ILE A 552 -2.82 -29.66 -7.65
C ILE A 552 -1.87 -30.83 -7.87
N GLU A 553 -1.55 -31.52 -6.79
CA GLU A 553 -0.73 -32.73 -6.78
C GLU A 553 -1.63 -33.96 -6.73
N HIS A 554 -1.33 -34.92 -7.61
CA HIS A 554 -1.92 -36.24 -7.61
C HIS A 554 -1.04 -37.17 -6.78
N PHE A 555 -1.54 -37.63 -5.63
CA PHE A 555 -0.73 -38.45 -4.74
C PHE A 555 -0.36 -39.78 -5.41
N SER A 556 -1.32 -40.49 -5.99
CA SER A 556 -1.07 -41.48 -7.04
C SER A 556 -0.89 -40.79 -8.39
N PRO A 557 0.27 -40.93 -9.07
CA PRO A 557 0.60 -40.16 -10.27
C PRO A 557 -0.22 -40.55 -11.50
N GLN A 558 -0.33 -39.63 -12.46
CA GLN A 558 -0.98 -39.85 -13.77
C GLN A 558 -0.11 -40.68 -14.73
N GLY A 559 1.20 -40.40 -14.75
CA GLY A 559 2.18 -41.16 -15.52
C GLY A 559 2.80 -42.25 -14.68
N GLN A 560 2.64 -43.50 -15.08
CA GLN A 560 3.33 -44.64 -14.47
C GLN A 560 4.61 -44.89 -15.25
N ASP A 561 5.77 -44.76 -14.61
CA ASP A 561 7.02 -45.25 -15.21
C ASP A 561 6.94 -46.78 -15.30
N GLN A 562 7.30 -47.34 -16.45
CA GLN A 562 7.17 -48.78 -16.74
C GLN A 562 7.94 -49.70 -15.77
N GLU A 563 8.86 -49.15 -14.99
CA GLU A 563 9.70 -49.86 -14.01
C GLU A 563 9.13 -49.82 -12.58
N GLN A 564 8.06 -49.06 -12.31
CA GLN A 564 7.47 -48.98 -10.97
C GLN A 564 6.46 -50.11 -10.74
N THR A 565 6.75 -50.97 -9.77
CA THR A 565 5.82 -52.00 -9.26
C THR A 565 5.13 -51.47 -8.00
N GLY A 566 3.79 -51.44 -7.97
CA GLY A 566 3.03 -50.97 -6.81
C GLY A 566 1.52 -50.94 -7.04
N ASP A 567 0.76 -50.88 -5.94
CA ASP A 567 -0.70 -50.69 -5.96
C ASP A 567 -1.02 -49.23 -6.28
N PHE A 568 -1.37 -48.95 -7.54
CA PHE A 568 -1.74 -47.62 -8.01
C PHE A 568 -3.26 -47.45 -8.06
N ALA A 569 -3.72 -46.20 -7.91
CA ALA A 569 -5.11 -45.85 -8.14
C ALA A 569 -5.50 -46.07 -9.61
N SER A 570 -6.73 -46.53 -9.85
CA SER A 570 -7.29 -46.64 -11.20
C SER A 570 -7.53 -45.26 -11.81
N ARG A 571 -7.65 -45.21 -13.14
CA ARG A 571 -7.93 -43.98 -13.89
C ARG A 571 -9.26 -43.33 -13.47
N GLU A 572 -10.22 -44.12 -13.00
CA GLU A 572 -11.53 -43.65 -12.57
C GLU A 572 -11.43 -42.86 -11.26
N ASN A 573 -10.59 -43.30 -10.32
CA ASN A 573 -10.47 -42.71 -8.99
C ASN A 573 -9.39 -41.62 -8.88
N LEU A 574 -8.52 -41.51 -9.88
CA LEU A 574 -7.34 -40.65 -9.84
C LEU A 574 -7.66 -39.17 -9.58
N ASN A 575 -8.80 -38.68 -10.07
CA ASN A 575 -9.25 -37.29 -9.95
C ASN A 575 -10.17 -37.04 -8.75
N LEU A 576 -10.41 -38.03 -7.89
CA LEU A 576 -11.21 -37.85 -6.69
C LEU A 576 -10.47 -36.95 -5.69
N LEU A 577 -11.22 -36.13 -4.95
CA LEU A 577 -10.68 -35.27 -3.90
C LEU A 577 -9.75 -36.05 -2.96
N GLY A 578 -10.03 -37.33 -2.68
CA GLY A 578 -9.20 -38.15 -1.78
C GLY A 578 -7.77 -38.38 -2.26
N ASN A 579 -7.47 -38.24 -3.55
CA ASN A 579 -6.12 -38.42 -4.13
C ASN A 579 -5.40 -37.09 -4.41
N LEU A 580 -6.06 -35.96 -4.17
CA LEU A 580 -5.59 -34.64 -4.59
C LEU A 580 -5.20 -33.78 -3.39
N ALA A 581 -4.09 -33.05 -3.49
CA ALA A 581 -3.72 -32.02 -2.53
C ALA A 581 -3.24 -30.75 -3.24
N LEU A 582 -3.44 -29.60 -2.61
CA LEU A 582 -2.90 -28.33 -3.11
C LEU A 582 -1.49 -28.13 -2.56
N VAL A 583 -0.50 -27.94 -3.43
CA VAL A 583 0.92 -27.83 -3.09
C VAL A 583 1.60 -26.69 -3.85
N THR A 584 2.83 -26.36 -3.45
CA THR A 584 3.72 -25.48 -4.23
C THR A 584 4.18 -26.15 -5.52
N VAL A 585 4.49 -25.35 -6.55
CA VAL A 585 5.00 -25.86 -7.84
C VAL A 585 6.31 -26.64 -7.64
N GLY A 586 7.19 -26.14 -6.76
CA GLY A 586 8.44 -26.82 -6.43
C GLY A 586 8.20 -28.18 -5.75
N ALA A 587 7.22 -28.28 -4.85
CA ALA A 587 6.86 -29.57 -4.25
C ALA A 587 6.25 -30.53 -5.27
N ASN A 588 5.34 -30.06 -6.13
CA ASN A 588 4.77 -30.88 -7.20
C ASN A 588 5.88 -31.44 -8.12
N SER A 589 6.81 -30.59 -8.56
CA SER A 589 7.97 -31.02 -9.36
C SER A 589 8.86 -32.04 -8.63
N LYS A 590 9.05 -31.89 -7.31
CA LYS A 590 9.79 -32.87 -6.49
C LYS A 590 9.05 -34.21 -6.36
N PHE A 591 7.73 -34.18 -6.23
CA PHE A 591 6.93 -35.38 -6.07
C PHE A 591 6.79 -36.15 -7.39
N SER A 592 6.56 -35.45 -8.51
CA SER A 592 6.57 -35.99 -9.87
C SER A 592 5.82 -37.35 -9.98
N ASN A 593 6.32 -38.25 -10.82
CA ASN A 593 5.78 -39.60 -11.04
C ASN A 593 6.18 -40.61 -9.95
N ASN A 594 6.63 -40.18 -8.76
CA ASN A 594 6.94 -41.12 -7.69
C ASN A 594 5.68 -41.88 -7.24
N SER A 595 5.85 -43.12 -6.82
CA SER A 595 4.75 -43.88 -6.22
C SER A 595 4.31 -43.25 -4.89
N PRO A 596 3.04 -43.43 -4.46
CA PRO A 596 2.55 -42.96 -3.16
C PRO A 596 3.45 -43.35 -1.98
N LEU A 597 3.96 -44.58 -1.97
CA LEU A 597 4.85 -45.08 -0.92
C LEU A 597 6.21 -44.38 -0.95
N ALA A 598 6.78 -44.17 -2.15
CA ALA A 598 8.02 -43.42 -2.31
C ALA A 598 7.85 -41.95 -1.86
N LYS A 599 6.72 -41.32 -2.19
CA LYS A 599 6.37 -39.96 -1.72
C LYS A 599 6.35 -39.89 -0.20
N ALA A 600 5.65 -40.83 0.44
CA ALA A 600 5.50 -40.86 1.89
C ALA A 600 6.84 -41.06 2.62
N LEU A 601 7.65 -42.03 2.19
CA LEU A 601 8.91 -42.38 2.84
C LEU A 601 10.04 -41.36 2.59
N ASN A 602 10.18 -40.87 1.35
CA ASN A 602 11.35 -40.10 0.95
C ASN A 602 11.17 -38.58 1.11
N TYR A 603 9.93 -38.09 1.23
CA TYR A 603 9.63 -36.65 1.21
C TYR A 603 8.84 -36.16 2.43
N LYS A 604 8.92 -36.86 3.57
CA LYS A 604 8.18 -36.56 4.79
C LYS A 604 8.23 -35.08 5.22
N GLY A 605 9.43 -34.47 5.24
CA GLY A 605 9.60 -33.05 5.57
C GLY A 605 8.96 -32.10 4.55
N ALA A 606 9.08 -32.41 3.26
CA ALA A 606 8.44 -31.60 2.21
C ALA A 606 6.91 -31.70 2.28
N ILE A 607 6.37 -32.89 2.50
CA ILE A 607 4.93 -33.14 2.71
C ILE A 607 4.42 -32.39 3.94
N GLN A 608 5.17 -32.41 5.05
CA GLN A 608 4.82 -31.69 6.27
C GLN A 608 4.68 -30.18 6.04
N ALA A 609 5.56 -29.58 5.26
CA ALA A 609 5.45 -28.16 4.88
C ALA A 609 4.30 -27.87 3.88
N GLN A 610 3.74 -28.89 3.22
CA GLN A 610 2.80 -28.72 2.11
C GLN A 610 1.32 -28.76 2.48
N SER A 611 0.79 -29.69 3.26
CA SER A 611 -0.68 -29.76 3.51
C SER A 611 -0.98 -30.80 4.58
N PRO A 612 -1.81 -30.50 5.60
CA PRO A 612 -2.31 -31.49 6.56
C PRO A 612 -2.97 -32.69 5.87
N LYS A 613 -3.73 -32.47 4.80
CA LYS A 613 -4.32 -33.56 4.01
C LYS A 613 -3.26 -34.43 3.33
N LEU A 614 -2.24 -33.83 2.73
CA LEU A 614 -1.13 -34.58 2.12
C LEU A 614 -0.35 -35.39 3.16
N GLN A 615 -0.16 -34.84 4.37
CA GLN A 615 0.42 -35.58 5.50
C GLN A 615 -0.44 -36.79 5.88
N LEU A 616 -1.77 -36.64 5.90
CA LEU A 616 -2.68 -37.74 6.21
C LEU A 616 -2.60 -38.85 5.16
N MET A 617 -2.57 -38.51 3.87
CA MET A 617 -2.39 -39.49 2.78
C MET A 617 -1.06 -40.26 2.93
N ALA A 618 0.03 -39.56 3.23
CA ALA A 618 1.33 -40.18 3.49
C ALA A 618 1.30 -41.12 4.71
N GLN A 619 0.67 -40.70 5.82
CA GLN A 619 0.55 -41.53 7.02
C GLN A 619 -0.29 -42.81 6.80
N ILE A 620 -1.39 -42.70 6.05
CA ILE A 620 -2.20 -43.87 5.68
C ILE A 620 -1.37 -44.83 4.83
N THR A 621 -0.62 -44.31 3.86
CA THR A 621 0.23 -45.10 2.98
C THR A 621 1.35 -45.79 3.72
N GLU A 622 2.05 -45.09 4.63
CA GLU A 622 3.07 -45.69 5.51
C GLU A 622 2.49 -46.82 6.37
N ARG A 623 1.29 -46.62 6.93
CA ARG A 623 0.64 -47.59 7.82
C ARG A 623 0.20 -48.87 7.10
N HIS A 624 -0.33 -48.72 5.89
CA HIS A 624 -0.88 -49.85 5.11
C HIS A 624 0.10 -50.42 4.09
N ASN A 625 1.24 -49.75 3.89
CA ASN A 625 2.25 -50.06 2.88
C ASN A 625 1.68 -50.10 1.43
N LYS A 626 0.59 -49.36 1.18
CA LYS A 626 -0.08 -49.26 -0.13
C LYS A 626 -1.00 -48.04 -0.21
N TRP A 627 -1.38 -47.68 -1.43
CA TRP A 627 -2.38 -46.64 -1.72
C TRP A 627 -3.22 -47.04 -2.95
N ASP A 628 -4.13 -48.00 -2.74
CA ASP A 628 -5.02 -48.56 -3.75
C ASP A 628 -6.37 -47.83 -3.82
N ASP A 629 -7.23 -48.27 -4.74
CA ASP A 629 -8.58 -47.73 -4.92
C ASP A 629 -9.45 -47.79 -3.66
N ASP A 630 -9.30 -48.84 -2.85
CA ASP A 630 -10.05 -49.00 -1.60
C ASP A 630 -9.69 -47.93 -0.57
N LEU A 631 -8.38 -47.71 -0.33
CA LEU A 631 -7.91 -46.68 0.59
C LEU A 631 -8.19 -45.27 0.08
N LEU A 632 -8.00 -45.04 -1.23
CA LEU A 632 -8.27 -43.77 -1.87
C LEU A 632 -9.77 -43.41 -1.76
N THR A 633 -10.67 -44.33 -2.10
CA THR A 633 -12.12 -44.09 -2.07
C THR A 633 -12.61 -43.88 -0.64
N ARG A 634 -12.05 -44.63 0.33
CA ARG A 634 -12.32 -44.39 1.76
C ARG A 634 -11.86 -43.01 2.19
N HIS A 635 -10.63 -42.62 1.88
CA HIS A 635 -10.11 -41.30 2.21
C HIS A 635 -10.91 -40.19 1.53
N HIS A 636 -11.31 -40.36 0.27
CA HIS A 636 -12.22 -39.44 -0.42
C HIS A 636 -13.53 -39.26 0.36
N GLY A 637 -14.17 -40.37 0.73
CA GLY A 637 -15.39 -40.37 1.55
C GLY A 637 -15.21 -39.64 2.88
N ASP A 638 -14.09 -39.88 3.58
CA ASP A 638 -13.77 -39.22 4.85
C ASP A 638 -13.61 -37.69 4.69
N MET A 639 -12.91 -37.24 3.64
CA MET A 639 -12.72 -35.82 3.36
C MET A 639 -14.04 -35.11 3.00
N VAL A 640 -14.86 -35.76 2.18
CA VAL A 640 -16.18 -35.25 1.80
C VAL A 640 -17.13 -35.23 3.01
N ALA A 641 -17.09 -36.26 3.86
CA ALA A 641 -17.86 -36.31 5.09
C ALA A 641 -17.47 -35.19 6.06
N LEU A 642 -16.16 -34.94 6.24
CA LEU A 642 -15.65 -33.85 7.08
C LEU A 642 -16.15 -32.48 6.60
N LEU A 643 -16.05 -32.21 5.30
CA LEU A 643 -16.58 -30.98 4.70
C LEU A 643 -18.09 -30.85 4.93
N ARG A 644 -18.86 -31.90 4.61
CA ARG A 644 -20.33 -31.88 4.73
C ARG A 644 -20.78 -31.71 6.18
N GLN A 645 -20.09 -32.35 7.14
CA GLN A 645 -20.38 -32.20 8.57
C GLN A 645 -20.21 -30.75 9.02
N ASP A 646 -19.11 -30.10 8.62
CA ASP A 646 -18.87 -28.71 8.97
C ASP A 646 -19.85 -27.75 8.26
N LEU A 647 -20.18 -28.00 6.99
CA LEU A 647 -21.15 -27.22 6.23
C LEU A 647 -22.59 -27.34 6.76
N ALA A 648 -22.93 -28.47 7.38
CA ALA A 648 -24.23 -28.74 7.98
C ALA A 648 -24.35 -28.24 9.43
N ALA A 649 -23.23 -27.92 10.09
CA ALA A 649 -23.26 -27.34 11.42
C ALA A 649 -24.03 -26.01 11.38
N ARG A 650 -25.24 -25.99 11.94
CA ARG A 650 -26.04 -24.78 12.07
C ARG A 650 -25.22 -23.75 12.83
N GLU A 651 -25.05 -22.58 12.24
CA GLU A 651 -24.64 -21.40 13.00
C GLU A 651 -25.70 -21.18 14.06
N ILE A 652 -25.31 -21.22 15.34
CA ILE A 652 -26.16 -20.74 16.42
C ILE A 652 -26.35 -19.26 16.15
N THR A 653 -27.42 -18.96 15.44
CA THR A 653 -27.91 -17.61 15.17
C THR A 653 -28.51 -17.09 16.46
N ASN A 654 -27.65 -16.64 17.37
CA ASN A 654 -28.03 -15.60 18.32
C ASN A 654 -27.80 -14.25 17.64
N LEU A 655 -28.56 -14.00 16.58
CA LEU A 655 -28.91 -12.65 16.18
C LEU A 655 -30.30 -12.46 16.78
N GLY A 656 -30.35 -11.82 17.95
CA GLY A 656 -31.59 -11.54 18.65
C GLY A 656 -32.50 -10.63 17.82
N ASP A 657 -33.79 -10.92 17.93
CA ASP A 657 -34.89 -9.99 17.69
C ASP A 657 -34.71 -8.66 18.43
#